data_AF-A0A815GA47-F1
#
_entry.id   AF-A0A815GA47-F1
#
_cell.length_a   1.000
_cell.length_b   1.000
_cell.length_c   1.000
_cell.angle_alpha   90.00
_cell.angle_beta   90.00
_cell.angle_gamma   90.00
#
_symmetry.space_group_name_H-M   'P 1'
#
loop_
_entity.id
_entity.type
_entity.pdbx_description
1 polymer ?
#
loop_
_entity_poly.entity_id
_entity_poly.type
_entity_poly.pdbx_seq_one_letter_code
_entity_poly.pdbx_strand_id
1 'polypeptide(L)'
;MLRKDSTGSITGIIMPNQAEHTIEYRTYFNGYRLIYSGLHTQIWEYDSKSNLQRIYFPFQRIITYKYDENNRLIYSFTDGCKISYKYLNFQKQIHIEYPRGQIYEQIYEYNNNNSLLNNFIDYYYDKYSYIILFIKYNTINSFELRLIFSKEYHRNFLENYSTIYQLNYTLNYNENFGYLQSSTFIRLTYPTIYECYIKDNLNFITISRRIDEYKRLKEINFNYKNQKRLNMEFIYNNKQLLLEQIKISLNELEKYTYIYEYDYLKRLINIKKNQNSIDYYQYDLNNNLNLTKSYQSIQYNQWNQIIQIITNDNLTLNYKYDLNGFLHIISNNKLYLFNSYGLLIKYKYNQLIIDYIYDNEQRLIMKLYPLTGYYLRFIYGNQQQRKLITHIYNSQLKFMTIIHYDNQNNLIGFEQNDKKFFILTDSIGSPLFIYDNNGLLIQEKFYGLYGQILTEKNFQDKIFFPFGYAGLLIDEDLNCAFEKFHGKLYDLNLGRYLVPNFPLTWINKQTYLPNINNPLNDMNLYKINDEIYNINEIFFQRLHQNDILSQLQNLNYDFTNLYDSMLSSPYFNNQNTILEDNSLIYSSFFSYFNEHYTINYPNKFTYSIAHIQNENDFWINRTLSINSNNQIEFISFTLYDDLFSILFNQSYLIPYRQQNHIYVLQNLNSYQQLKSYLNQPLFHQFKINIRQQTNINNLIDMDLIISNTTIFHIKFGSTYDDEYQYLIDNNLSQMIKNVWQYERTYLMENFRLYYLYTWSQNEIDELISNGYLTNYTIVYRYDPLIYPEIIDDPTNFIFKMKT
;
A
#
# COMPACT_ATOMS: atom_id res chain seq x y z
N MET A 1 26.06 -2.68 -11.08
CA MET A 1 26.29 -3.99 -11.73
C MET A 1 25.10 -4.88 -11.43
N LEU A 2 24.62 -5.68 -12.39
CA LEU A 2 23.57 -6.68 -12.17
C LEU A 2 24.20 -8.07 -12.10
N ARG A 3 23.81 -8.86 -11.11
CA ARG A 3 24.03 -10.31 -11.07
C ARG A 3 22.76 -11.00 -11.53
N LYS A 4 22.93 -12.03 -12.35
CA LYS A 4 21.85 -12.85 -12.89
C LYS A 4 22.19 -14.33 -12.70
N ASP A 5 21.17 -15.16 -12.57
CA ASP A 5 21.32 -16.62 -12.67
C ASP A 5 21.35 -17.09 -14.13
N SER A 6 21.42 -18.42 -14.33
CA SER A 6 21.39 -19.08 -15.64
C SER A 6 20.08 -18.88 -16.41
N THR A 7 18.98 -18.52 -15.74
CA THR A 7 17.69 -18.19 -16.38
C THR A 7 17.60 -16.74 -16.83
N GLY A 8 18.58 -15.91 -16.47
CA GLY A 8 18.62 -14.47 -16.76
C GLY A 8 17.92 -13.60 -15.70
N SER A 9 17.48 -14.19 -14.60
CA SER A 9 16.74 -13.55 -13.50
C SER A 9 17.69 -12.81 -12.57
N ILE A 10 17.29 -11.64 -12.05
CA ILE A 10 18.17 -10.79 -11.25
C ILE A 10 18.31 -11.36 -9.83
N THR A 11 19.51 -11.83 -9.48
CA THR A 11 19.83 -12.37 -8.15
C THR A 11 20.53 -11.34 -7.25
N GLY A 12 21.05 -10.26 -7.82
CA GLY A 12 21.61 -9.17 -7.04
C GLY A 12 21.98 -7.92 -7.86
N ILE A 13 22.12 -6.81 -7.15
CA ILE A 13 22.36 -5.47 -7.70
C ILE A 13 23.43 -4.80 -6.84
N ILE A 14 24.55 -4.44 -7.46
CA ILE A 14 25.59 -3.63 -6.82
C ILE A 14 25.42 -2.19 -7.29
N MET A 15 25.15 -1.30 -6.35
CA MET A 15 24.94 0.14 -6.57
C MET A 15 26.27 0.87 -6.87
N PRO A 16 26.24 2.09 -7.46
CA PRO A 16 27.45 2.88 -7.70
C PRO A 16 28.30 3.15 -6.44
N ASN A 17 27.68 3.31 -5.27
CA ASN A 17 28.36 3.39 -3.98
C ASN A 17 28.84 2.03 -3.42
N GLN A 18 28.88 0.97 -4.23
CA GLN A 18 29.26 -0.40 -3.90
C GLN A 18 28.32 -1.15 -2.93
N ALA A 19 27.18 -0.58 -2.53
CA ALA A 19 26.19 -1.29 -1.73
C ALA A 19 25.62 -2.48 -2.52
N GLU A 20 25.64 -3.66 -1.92
CA GLU A 20 25.14 -4.89 -2.53
C GLU A 20 23.74 -5.23 -2.00
N HIS A 21 22.82 -5.41 -2.93
CA HIS A 21 21.50 -5.95 -2.70
C HIS A 21 21.41 -7.34 -3.32
N THR A 22 20.87 -8.30 -2.59
CA THR A 22 20.60 -9.65 -3.09
C THR A 22 19.11 -9.98 -3.00
N ILE A 23 18.66 -10.79 -3.95
CA ILE A 23 17.27 -11.22 -4.07
C ILE A 23 17.29 -12.72 -4.33
N GLU A 24 16.69 -13.47 -3.42
CA GLU A 24 16.68 -14.93 -3.44
C GLU A 24 15.25 -15.44 -3.42
N TYR A 25 14.97 -16.45 -4.24
CA TYR A 25 13.69 -17.17 -4.26
C TYR A 25 13.91 -18.54 -3.64
N ARG A 26 13.07 -18.88 -2.65
CA ARG A 26 13.05 -20.20 -2.03
C ARG A 26 11.65 -20.79 -2.12
N THR A 27 11.51 -21.87 -2.86
CA THR A 27 10.31 -22.70 -2.86
C THR A 27 10.27 -23.52 -1.57
N TYR A 28 9.07 -23.79 -1.07
CA TYR A 28 8.85 -24.72 0.04
C TYR A 28 7.45 -25.34 -0.09
N PHE A 29 7.10 -26.22 0.83
CA PHE A 29 5.80 -26.88 0.78
C PHE A 29 4.62 -25.89 0.88
N ASN A 30 3.66 -25.97 -0.06
CA ASN A 30 2.50 -25.07 -0.20
C ASN A 30 2.80 -23.57 -0.44
N GLY A 31 4.02 -23.18 -0.80
CA GLY A 31 4.31 -21.77 -1.07
C GLY A 31 5.72 -21.46 -1.57
N TYR A 32 6.02 -20.17 -1.63
CA TYR A 32 7.36 -19.68 -1.94
C TYR A 32 7.68 -18.40 -1.16
N ARG A 33 8.95 -18.23 -0.82
CA ARG A 33 9.51 -17.03 -0.19
C ARG A 33 10.36 -16.27 -1.19
N LEU A 34 10.16 -14.97 -1.18
CA LEU A 34 11.07 -14.00 -1.73
C LEU A 34 11.85 -13.39 -0.56
N ILE A 35 13.18 -13.46 -0.62
CA ILE A 35 14.08 -12.96 0.41
C ILE A 35 14.91 -11.83 -0.21
N TYR A 36 14.71 -10.63 0.28
CA TYR A 36 15.64 -9.52 0.08
C TYR A 36 16.72 -9.56 1.16
N SER A 37 17.96 -9.25 0.79
CA SER A 37 18.98 -8.79 1.73
C SER A 37 19.73 -7.59 1.17
N GLY A 38 20.04 -6.62 2.02
CA GLY A 38 20.61 -5.33 1.64
C GLY A 38 20.52 -4.38 2.82
N LEU A 39 19.69 -3.33 2.71
CA LEU A 39 19.34 -2.42 3.82
C LEU A 39 19.06 -3.19 5.13
N HIS A 40 18.28 -4.26 5.00
CA HIS A 40 18.07 -5.30 5.99
C HIS A 40 17.57 -6.56 5.27
N THR A 41 17.43 -7.69 5.97
CA THR A 41 16.71 -8.84 5.41
C THR A 41 15.20 -8.58 5.50
N GLN A 42 14.46 -8.86 4.45
CA GLN A 42 12.99 -8.87 4.45
C GLN A 42 12.49 -10.06 3.66
N ILE A 43 11.41 -10.69 4.13
CA ILE A 43 10.87 -11.90 3.51
C ILE A 43 9.40 -11.70 3.19
N TRP A 44 9.02 -11.85 1.93
CA TRP A 44 7.62 -11.98 1.51
C TRP A 44 7.32 -13.45 1.27
N GLU A 45 6.24 -13.94 1.86
CA GLU A 45 5.87 -15.34 1.83
C GLU A 45 4.50 -15.48 1.18
N TYR A 46 4.43 -16.30 0.13
CA TYR A 46 3.25 -16.47 -0.72
C TYR A 46 2.77 -17.92 -0.71
N ASP A 47 1.47 -18.12 -0.91
CA ASP A 47 0.92 -19.45 -1.15
C ASP A 47 1.13 -19.94 -2.61
N SER A 48 0.76 -21.18 -2.88
CA SER A 48 0.79 -21.76 -4.24
C SER A 48 -0.12 -21.08 -5.26
N LYS A 49 -1.02 -20.18 -4.82
CA LYS A 49 -1.89 -19.35 -5.68
C LYS A 49 -1.33 -17.92 -5.86
N SER A 50 -0.11 -17.64 -5.39
CA SER A 50 0.53 -16.32 -5.42
C SER A 50 -0.19 -15.23 -4.59
N ASN A 51 -0.96 -15.62 -3.58
CA ASN A 51 -1.47 -14.70 -2.55
C ASN A 51 -0.38 -14.47 -1.49
N LEU A 52 -0.16 -13.23 -1.08
CA LEU A 52 0.81 -12.87 -0.05
C LEU A 52 0.28 -13.30 1.33
N GLN A 53 0.84 -14.36 1.92
CA GLN A 53 0.45 -14.80 3.26
C GLN A 53 1.12 -13.98 4.37
N ARG A 54 2.42 -13.67 4.24
CA ARG A 54 3.17 -12.94 5.27
C ARG A 54 4.23 -12.01 4.72
N ILE A 55 4.55 -10.98 5.49
CA ILE A 55 5.77 -10.18 5.37
C ILE A 55 6.50 -10.24 6.71
N TYR A 56 7.75 -10.72 6.70
CA TYR A 56 8.65 -10.71 7.85
C TYR A 56 9.64 -9.56 7.70
N PHE A 57 9.72 -8.74 8.74
CA PHE A 57 10.62 -7.60 8.85
C PHE A 57 11.74 -7.90 9.86
N PRO A 58 12.81 -7.09 9.88
CA PRO A 58 13.82 -7.12 10.93
C PRO A 58 13.20 -7.04 12.34
N PHE A 59 13.84 -7.69 13.30
CA PHE A 59 13.38 -7.70 14.70
C PHE A 59 11.92 -8.16 14.87
N GLN A 60 11.44 -8.99 13.94
CA GLN A 60 10.21 -9.78 14.04
C GLN A 60 8.91 -8.98 14.12
N ARG A 61 8.88 -7.80 13.50
CA ARG A 61 7.61 -7.27 12.95
C ARG A 61 7.09 -8.25 11.89
N ILE A 62 5.83 -8.62 11.98
CA ILE A 62 5.15 -9.50 11.02
C ILE A 62 3.86 -8.83 10.56
N ILE A 63 3.57 -8.97 9.27
CA ILE A 63 2.25 -8.77 8.69
C ILE A 63 1.76 -10.14 8.24
N THR A 64 0.55 -10.54 8.64
CA THR A 64 -0.10 -11.80 8.23
C THR A 64 -1.41 -11.53 7.52
N TYR A 65 -1.72 -12.30 6.48
CA TYR A 65 -2.96 -12.30 5.73
C TYR A 65 -3.55 -13.71 5.67
N LYS A 66 -4.88 -13.82 5.75
CA LYS A 66 -5.62 -15.07 5.54
C LYS A 66 -6.65 -14.90 4.44
N TYR A 67 -6.70 -15.86 3.53
CA TYR A 67 -7.66 -15.89 2.42
C TYR A 67 -8.66 -17.04 2.57
N ASP A 68 -9.84 -16.91 1.97
CA ASP A 68 -10.81 -17.99 1.79
C ASP A 68 -10.51 -18.82 0.54
N GLU A 69 -11.32 -19.86 0.31
CA GLU A 69 -11.17 -20.77 -0.84
C GLU A 69 -11.28 -20.03 -2.19
N ASN A 70 -12.05 -18.93 -2.21
CA ASN A 70 -12.28 -18.03 -3.34
C ASN A 70 -11.19 -16.92 -3.46
N ASN A 71 -10.06 -17.05 -2.73
CA ASN A 71 -8.93 -16.11 -2.71
C ASN A 71 -9.24 -14.70 -2.17
N ARG A 72 -10.28 -14.54 -1.34
CA ARG A 72 -10.68 -13.26 -0.75
C ARG A 72 -10.13 -13.12 0.67
N LEU A 73 -9.67 -11.93 1.05
CA LEU A 73 -9.00 -11.68 2.32
C LEU A 73 -9.98 -11.74 3.50
N ILE A 74 -9.90 -12.75 4.37
CA ILE A 74 -10.78 -12.90 5.55
C ILE A 74 -10.32 -12.01 6.71
N TYR A 75 -9.01 -11.93 6.93
CA TYR A 75 -8.42 -11.03 7.93
C TYR A 75 -6.96 -10.75 7.63
N SER A 76 -6.47 -9.65 8.20
CA SER A 76 -5.04 -9.35 8.31
C SER A 76 -4.68 -9.01 9.75
N PHE A 77 -3.47 -9.38 10.15
CA PHE A 77 -2.85 -8.99 11.42
C PHE A 77 -1.60 -8.16 11.14
N THR A 78 -1.51 -6.99 11.76
CA THR A 78 -0.36 -6.07 11.68
C THR A 78 -0.12 -5.41 13.01
N ASP A 79 1.11 -5.42 13.52
CA ASP A 79 1.47 -4.79 14.81
C ASP A 79 0.51 -5.21 15.96
N GLY A 80 0.18 -6.51 16.02
CA GLY A 80 -0.69 -7.11 17.02
C GLY A 80 -2.17 -6.75 16.86
N CYS A 81 -2.54 -6.11 15.76
CA CYS A 81 -3.85 -5.56 15.53
C CYS A 81 -4.55 -6.29 14.39
N LYS A 82 -5.76 -6.80 14.64
CA LYS A 82 -6.58 -7.49 13.63
C LYS A 82 -7.45 -6.52 12.83
N ILE A 83 -7.50 -6.70 11.52
CA ILE A 83 -8.58 -6.22 10.64
C ILE A 83 -9.34 -7.44 10.16
N SER A 84 -10.66 -7.49 10.37
CA SER A 84 -11.52 -8.59 9.91
C SER A 84 -12.42 -8.14 8.78
N TYR A 85 -12.60 -8.96 7.75
CA TYR A 85 -13.44 -8.71 6.59
C TYR A 85 -14.58 -9.74 6.54
N LYS A 86 -15.78 -9.30 6.17
CA LYS A 86 -16.93 -10.18 5.91
C LYS A 86 -17.52 -9.88 4.54
N TYR A 87 -17.91 -10.94 3.82
CA TYR A 87 -18.43 -10.87 2.47
C TYR A 87 -19.88 -11.38 2.40
N LEU A 88 -20.65 -10.82 1.47
CA LEU A 88 -21.98 -11.27 1.09
C LEU A 88 -21.89 -11.95 -0.29
N ASN A 89 -22.32 -13.20 -0.36
CA ASN A 89 -22.19 -14.08 -1.53
C ASN A 89 -20.73 -14.12 -2.05
N PHE A 90 -20.52 -14.39 -3.35
CA PHE A 90 -19.19 -14.61 -3.92
C PHE A 90 -18.32 -13.35 -4.07
N GLN A 91 -18.88 -12.13 -4.09
CA GLN A 91 -18.14 -10.95 -4.59
C GLN A 91 -18.08 -9.71 -3.68
N LYS A 92 -19.04 -9.44 -2.79
CA LYS A 92 -19.17 -8.09 -2.18
C LYS A 92 -18.76 -8.04 -0.71
N GLN A 93 -17.85 -7.15 -0.37
CA GLN A 93 -17.39 -6.92 1.00
C GLN A 93 -18.38 -6.02 1.75
N ILE A 94 -18.88 -6.44 2.91
CA ILE A 94 -19.97 -5.73 3.61
C ILE A 94 -19.59 -5.17 4.97
N HIS A 95 -18.52 -5.64 5.60
CA HIS A 95 -18.16 -5.23 6.95
C HIS A 95 -16.66 -5.37 7.19
N ILE A 96 -16.07 -4.35 7.82
CA ILE A 96 -14.69 -4.27 8.30
C ILE A 96 -14.71 -3.79 9.74
N GLU A 97 -14.03 -4.53 10.62
CA GLU A 97 -13.76 -4.12 11.99
C GLU A 97 -12.28 -3.75 12.14
N TYR A 98 -12.02 -2.54 12.66
CA TYR A 98 -10.69 -1.98 12.87
C TYR A 98 -10.22 -2.12 14.32
N PRO A 99 -8.90 -2.09 14.59
CA PRO A 99 -8.33 -2.40 15.90
C PRO A 99 -8.74 -1.46 17.03
N ARG A 100 -9.12 -0.21 16.71
CA ARG A 100 -9.64 0.78 17.66
C ARG A 100 -11.17 0.70 17.79
N GLY A 101 -11.79 -0.40 17.36
CA GLY A 101 -13.25 -0.58 17.41
C GLY A 101 -14.00 0.39 16.50
N GLN A 102 -13.35 0.88 15.43
CA GLN A 102 -14.05 1.54 14.33
C GLN A 102 -14.64 0.48 13.41
N ILE A 103 -15.77 0.80 12.80
CA ILE A 103 -16.52 -0.11 11.94
C ILE A 103 -16.72 0.60 10.61
N TYR A 104 -16.42 -0.08 9.50
CA TYR A 104 -16.89 0.29 8.17
C TYR A 104 -17.83 -0.78 7.65
N GLU A 105 -18.97 -0.38 7.11
CA GLU A 105 -19.93 -1.31 6.48
C GLU A 105 -20.46 -0.76 5.16
N GLN A 106 -20.75 -1.68 4.25
CA GLN A 106 -21.53 -1.43 3.04
C GLN A 106 -22.87 -2.17 3.18
N ILE A 107 -23.98 -1.43 3.17
CA ILE A 107 -25.34 -1.96 3.19
C ILE A 107 -25.92 -1.83 1.79
N TYR A 108 -26.18 -2.95 1.13
CA TYR A 108 -26.89 -2.98 -0.15
C TYR A 108 -28.41 -3.00 0.06
N GLU A 109 -29.13 -2.18 -0.70
CA GLU A 109 -30.59 -2.23 -0.75
C GLU A 109 -31.04 -3.31 -1.76
N TYR A 110 -32.12 -4.01 -1.44
CA TYR A 110 -32.73 -5.04 -2.31
C TYR A 110 -34.19 -4.67 -2.55
N ASN A 111 -34.71 -4.96 -3.75
CA ASN A 111 -36.13 -4.80 -4.02
C ASN A 111 -36.95 -5.97 -3.42
N ASN A 112 -38.28 -5.85 -3.50
CA ASN A 112 -39.22 -6.87 -3.00
C ASN A 112 -39.06 -8.27 -3.65
N ASN A 113 -38.33 -8.36 -4.77
CA ASN A 113 -38.04 -9.61 -5.49
C ASN A 113 -36.64 -10.16 -5.16
N ASN A 114 -35.97 -9.63 -4.13
CA ASN A 114 -34.59 -9.92 -3.74
C ASN A 114 -33.53 -9.64 -4.83
N SER A 115 -33.82 -8.84 -5.86
CA SER A 115 -32.78 -8.35 -6.76
C SER A 115 -32.09 -7.12 -6.16
N LEU A 116 -30.77 -7.07 -6.29
CA LEU A 116 -29.95 -5.96 -5.80
C LEU A 116 -30.36 -4.64 -6.48
N LEU A 117 -30.47 -3.56 -5.71
CA LEU A 117 -30.58 -2.21 -6.25
C LEU A 117 -29.19 -1.64 -6.53
N ASN A 118 -29.09 -0.70 -7.47
CA ASN A 118 -27.83 0.01 -7.74
C ASN A 118 -27.43 0.98 -6.60
N ASN A 119 -28.30 1.15 -5.61
CA ASN A 119 -28.14 2.04 -4.47
C ASN A 119 -27.61 1.25 -3.27
N PHE A 120 -26.66 1.85 -2.54
CA PHE A 120 -26.09 1.28 -1.32
C PHE A 120 -25.63 2.37 -0.37
N ILE A 121 -25.44 2.01 0.89
CA ILE A 121 -25.00 2.90 1.94
C ILE A 121 -23.62 2.44 2.41
N ASP A 122 -22.61 3.30 2.26
CA ASP A 122 -21.36 3.17 3.01
C ASP A 122 -21.52 3.95 4.31
N TYR A 123 -21.09 3.37 5.43
CA TYR A 123 -20.85 4.16 6.63
C TYR A 123 -19.59 3.73 7.37
N TYR A 124 -19.02 4.69 8.07
CA TYR A 124 -17.88 4.51 8.96
C TYR A 124 -18.23 5.11 10.32
N TYR A 125 -18.14 4.31 11.37
CA TYR A 125 -18.30 4.72 12.75
C TYR A 125 -16.96 4.65 13.50
N ASP A 126 -16.61 5.71 14.23
CA ASP A 126 -15.48 5.70 15.17
C ASP A 126 -15.95 5.93 16.61
N LYS A 127 -15.84 4.85 17.40
CA LYS A 127 -16.21 4.79 18.81
C LYS A 127 -15.50 5.82 19.70
N TYR A 128 -14.33 6.32 19.31
CA TYR A 128 -13.58 7.30 20.11
C TYR A 128 -13.98 8.75 19.82
N SER A 129 -14.36 9.07 18.59
CA SER A 129 -14.78 10.43 18.19
C SER A 129 -16.30 10.61 18.22
N TYR A 130 -17.06 9.51 18.33
CA TYR A 130 -18.53 9.47 18.21
C TYR A 130 -19.04 9.98 16.86
N ILE A 131 -18.19 9.94 15.84
CA ILE A 131 -18.51 10.38 14.47
C ILE A 131 -19.02 9.18 13.68
N ILE A 132 -20.15 9.39 13.01
CA ILE A 132 -20.64 8.53 11.94
C ILE A 132 -20.52 9.32 10.64
N LEU A 133 -19.70 8.81 9.72
CA LEU A 133 -19.69 9.22 8.32
C LEU A 133 -20.66 8.31 7.59
N PHE A 134 -21.70 8.86 6.95
CA PHE A 134 -22.73 8.10 6.22
C PHE A 134 -22.78 8.61 4.79
N ILE A 135 -22.76 7.71 3.81
CA ILE A 135 -22.78 8.03 2.38
C ILE A 135 -23.81 7.12 1.70
N LYS A 136 -24.91 7.71 1.21
CA LYS A 136 -25.96 6.99 0.47
C LYS A 136 -25.77 7.21 -1.03
N TYR A 137 -25.37 6.17 -1.73
CA TYR A 137 -25.17 6.19 -3.19
C TYR A 137 -26.51 6.03 -3.90
N ASN A 138 -26.83 6.99 -4.75
CA ASN A 138 -27.97 6.94 -5.67
C ASN A 138 -27.54 6.38 -7.05
N THR A 139 -26.28 6.59 -7.42
CA THR A 139 -25.57 5.92 -8.52
C THR A 139 -24.08 5.85 -8.14
N ILE A 140 -23.25 5.16 -8.93
CA ILE A 140 -21.79 5.16 -8.71
C ILE A 140 -21.16 6.57 -8.77
N ASN A 141 -21.84 7.50 -9.43
CA ASN A 141 -21.41 8.89 -9.67
C ASN A 141 -22.21 9.94 -8.86
N SER A 142 -23.16 9.51 -8.01
CA SER A 142 -23.96 10.43 -7.20
C SER A 142 -24.27 9.88 -5.82
N PHE A 143 -24.01 10.67 -4.79
CA PHE A 143 -24.23 10.29 -3.40
C PHE A 143 -24.68 11.46 -2.53
N GLU A 144 -25.43 11.13 -1.49
CA GLU A 144 -25.68 12.00 -0.35
C GLU A 144 -24.66 11.68 0.76
N LEU A 145 -23.89 12.68 1.17
CA LEU A 145 -22.95 12.62 2.28
C LEU A 145 -23.57 13.25 3.54
N ARG A 146 -23.61 12.49 4.64
CA ARG A 146 -23.98 12.96 5.97
C ARG A 146 -22.82 12.80 6.93
N LEU A 147 -22.54 13.85 7.72
CA LEU A 147 -21.65 13.78 8.88
C LEU A 147 -22.50 13.88 10.15
N ILE A 148 -22.47 12.85 10.98
CA ILE A 148 -23.33 12.67 12.16
C ILE A 148 -22.43 12.56 13.40
N PHE A 149 -22.91 13.05 14.54
CA PHE A 149 -22.29 12.83 15.85
C PHE A 149 -23.30 12.14 16.77
N SER A 150 -22.96 10.94 17.26
CA SER A 150 -23.77 10.19 18.21
C SER A 150 -22.91 9.32 19.13
N LYS A 151 -23.19 9.40 20.43
CA LYS A 151 -22.58 8.53 21.45
C LYS A 151 -23.15 7.11 21.45
N GLU A 152 -24.40 6.97 21.00
CA GLU A 152 -25.10 5.70 20.92
C GLU A 152 -25.14 5.27 19.46
N TYR A 153 -24.55 4.12 19.17
CA TYR A 153 -24.48 3.56 17.82
C TYR A 153 -25.48 2.41 17.66
N HIS A 154 -26.45 2.61 16.77
CA HIS A 154 -27.45 1.62 16.40
C HIS A 154 -27.64 1.60 14.88
N ARG A 155 -27.20 0.51 14.24
CA ARG A 155 -27.28 0.27 12.79
C ARG A 155 -28.68 0.56 12.21
N ASN A 156 -29.73 0.15 12.93
CA ASN A 156 -31.13 0.28 12.48
C ASN A 156 -31.68 1.73 12.57
N PHE A 157 -30.94 2.67 13.16
CA PHE A 157 -31.36 4.06 13.32
C PHE A 157 -30.46 5.05 12.57
N LEU A 158 -29.58 4.57 11.67
CA LEU A 158 -28.62 5.40 10.93
C LEU A 158 -29.28 6.58 10.17
N GLU A 159 -30.44 6.37 9.56
CA GLU A 159 -31.17 7.43 8.85
C GLU A 159 -31.90 8.42 9.77
N ASN A 160 -32.07 8.10 11.06
CA ASN A 160 -32.82 8.90 12.04
C ASN A 160 -31.96 9.87 12.85
N TYR A 161 -30.62 9.77 12.79
CA TYR A 161 -29.73 10.67 13.54
C TYR A 161 -29.70 12.09 12.95
N SER A 162 -29.59 13.08 13.84
CA SER A 162 -29.34 14.47 13.45
C SER A 162 -27.96 14.63 12.79
N THR A 163 -27.93 15.24 11.61
CA THR A 163 -26.72 15.51 10.84
C THR A 163 -26.10 16.86 11.19
N ILE A 164 -24.77 16.91 11.33
CA ILE A 164 -23.99 18.16 11.38
C ILE A 164 -23.88 18.77 9.97
N TYR A 165 -23.64 17.92 8.96
CA TYR A 165 -23.63 18.28 7.54
C TYR A 165 -24.41 17.25 6.74
N GLN A 166 -25.06 17.74 5.68
CA GLN A 166 -25.75 16.97 4.67
C GLN A 166 -25.46 17.64 3.32
N LEU A 167 -24.82 16.92 2.40
CA LEU A 167 -24.39 17.42 1.10
C LEU A 167 -24.70 16.41 0.00
N ASN A 168 -25.10 16.89 -1.17
CA ASN A 168 -25.26 16.06 -2.36
C ASN A 168 -24.07 16.28 -3.30
N TYR A 169 -23.49 15.19 -3.78
CA TYR A 169 -22.40 15.17 -4.76
C TYR A 169 -22.86 14.42 -6.01
N THR A 170 -22.62 14.99 -7.19
CA THR A 170 -23.01 14.39 -8.48
C THR A 170 -21.99 14.75 -9.56
N LEU A 171 -21.56 13.73 -10.30
CA LEU A 171 -20.73 13.84 -11.50
C LEU A 171 -21.49 13.32 -12.72
N ASN A 172 -21.48 14.09 -13.80
CA ASN A 172 -22.14 13.74 -15.06
C ASN A 172 -21.07 13.47 -16.12
N TYR A 173 -21.00 12.23 -16.59
CA TYR A 173 -20.05 11.78 -17.61
C TYR A 173 -20.72 11.74 -18.99
N ASN A 174 -19.93 11.85 -20.04
CA ASN A 174 -20.41 11.76 -21.40
C ASN A 174 -20.72 10.29 -21.78
N GLU A 175 -21.94 10.03 -22.21
CA GLU A 175 -22.45 8.67 -22.49
C GLU A 175 -21.68 7.92 -23.59
N ASN A 176 -21.03 8.62 -24.52
CA ASN A 176 -20.31 8.00 -25.64
C ASN A 176 -18.80 7.81 -25.38
N PHE A 177 -18.21 8.67 -24.55
CA PHE A 177 -16.76 8.79 -24.39
C PHE A 177 -16.25 8.54 -22.96
N GLY A 178 -17.17 8.44 -21.99
CA GLY A 178 -16.83 8.17 -20.60
C GLY A 178 -16.13 9.30 -19.85
N TYR A 179 -15.83 10.46 -20.46
CA TYR A 179 -15.19 11.59 -19.76
C TYR A 179 -16.19 12.43 -18.96
N LEU A 180 -15.76 12.98 -17.81
CA LEU A 180 -16.53 13.94 -17.00
C LEU A 180 -16.88 15.16 -17.84
N GLN A 181 -18.17 15.41 -18.03
CA GLN A 181 -18.73 16.49 -18.83
C GLN A 181 -19.24 17.65 -17.95
N SER A 182 -19.81 17.36 -16.77
CA SER A 182 -20.23 18.41 -15.83
C SER A 182 -20.38 17.92 -14.38
N SER A 183 -20.42 18.88 -13.47
CA SER A 183 -20.75 18.72 -12.06
C SER A 183 -21.51 19.97 -11.54
N THR A 184 -21.87 19.97 -10.26
CA THR A 184 -22.38 21.17 -9.56
C THR A 184 -21.39 22.35 -9.55
N PHE A 185 -20.09 22.07 -9.73
CA PHE A 185 -19.01 23.06 -9.75
C PHE A 185 -18.77 23.64 -11.16
N ILE A 186 -18.62 22.79 -12.18
CA ILE A 186 -18.13 23.17 -13.52
C ILE A 186 -18.75 22.36 -14.67
N ARG A 187 -18.45 22.78 -15.90
CA ARG A 187 -18.59 22.02 -17.14
C ARG A 187 -17.22 21.85 -17.81
N LEU A 188 -16.90 20.66 -18.29
CA LEU A 188 -15.73 20.40 -19.14
C LEU A 188 -16.19 20.18 -20.59
N THR A 189 -15.43 20.72 -21.53
CA THR A 189 -15.59 20.45 -22.96
C THR A 189 -14.24 20.23 -23.61
N TYR A 190 -14.17 19.28 -24.54
CA TYR A 190 -12.98 18.95 -25.32
C TYR A 190 -13.24 19.20 -26.81
N PRO A 191 -13.05 20.43 -27.34
CA PRO A 191 -13.28 20.73 -28.76
C PRO A 191 -12.35 19.97 -29.71
N THR A 192 -11.17 19.59 -29.22
CA THR A 192 -10.22 18.70 -29.89
C THR A 192 -9.54 17.79 -28.87
N ILE A 193 -8.81 16.76 -29.31
CA ILE A 193 -7.95 15.93 -28.44
C ILE A 193 -6.77 16.69 -27.81
N TYR A 194 -6.57 17.98 -28.17
CA TYR A 194 -5.48 18.85 -27.70
C TYR A 194 -5.97 20.02 -26.84
N GLU A 195 -7.28 20.26 -26.74
CA GLU A 195 -7.85 21.38 -26.01
C GLU A 195 -8.90 20.93 -24.98
N CYS A 196 -8.76 21.39 -23.75
CA CYS A 196 -9.75 21.24 -22.69
C CYS A 196 -10.18 22.62 -22.19
N TYR A 197 -11.49 22.85 -22.13
CA TYR A 197 -12.06 24.05 -21.52
C TYR A 197 -12.86 23.65 -20.28
N ILE A 198 -12.48 24.21 -19.13
CA ILE A 198 -13.21 24.12 -17.87
C ILE A 198 -13.92 25.44 -17.67
N LYS A 199 -15.25 25.41 -17.52
CA LYS A 199 -16.09 26.61 -17.32
C LYS A 199 -16.91 26.47 -16.05
N ASP A 200 -17.13 27.57 -15.35
CA ASP A 200 -18.16 27.60 -14.31
C ASP A 200 -19.56 27.54 -14.93
N ASN A 201 -20.58 27.28 -14.11
CA ASN A 201 -21.95 27.12 -14.60
C ASN A 201 -22.57 28.42 -15.18
N LEU A 202 -22.02 29.60 -14.87
CA LEU A 202 -22.44 30.91 -15.43
C LEU A 202 -21.62 31.35 -16.66
N ASN A 203 -20.56 30.61 -17.02
CA ASN A 203 -19.56 30.99 -18.03
C ASN A 203 -18.85 32.34 -17.74
N PHE A 204 -18.78 32.79 -16.49
CA PHE A 204 -17.95 33.93 -16.10
C PHE A 204 -16.48 33.56 -15.98
N ILE A 205 -16.15 32.32 -15.64
CA ILE A 205 -14.80 31.80 -15.54
C ILE A 205 -14.59 30.76 -16.65
N THR A 206 -13.47 30.88 -17.35
CA THR A 206 -13.04 29.88 -18.34
C THR A 206 -11.55 29.65 -18.20
N ILE A 207 -11.18 28.40 -17.87
CA ILE A 207 -9.82 27.90 -17.95
C ILE A 207 -9.70 27.14 -19.27
N SER A 208 -8.78 27.52 -20.15
CA SER A 208 -8.41 26.71 -21.33
C SER A 208 -7.05 26.08 -21.09
N ARG A 209 -6.95 24.75 -21.15
CA ARG A 209 -5.68 24.01 -21.17
C ARG A 209 -5.45 23.47 -22.57
N ARG A 210 -4.26 23.69 -23.11
CA ARG A 210 -3.81 23.08 -24.37
C ARG A 210 -2.66 22.13 -24.11
N ILE A 211 -2.65 21.01 -24.81
CA ILE A 211 -1.54 20.08 -24.87
C ILE A 211 -0.94 20.02 -26.28
N ASP A 212 0.30 19.57 -26.40
CA ASP A 212 0.95 19.34 -27.69
C ASP A 212 0.78 17.91 -28.22
N GLU A 213 1.42 17.61 -29.36
CA GLU A 213 1.41 16.30 -30.02
C GLU A 213 2.02 15.18 -29.15
N TYR A 214 2.89 15.54 -28.21
CA TYR A 214 3.46 14.63 -27.22
C TYR A 214 2.62 14.54 -25.93
N LYS A 215 1.37 15.04 -25.97
CA LYS A 215 0.41 15.10 -24.84
C LYS A 215 0.89 15.93 -23.64
N ARG A 216 1.86 16.84 -23.84
CA ARG A 216 2.42 17.69 -22.78
C ARG A 216 1.65 18.99 -22.67
N LEU A 217 1.45 19.48 -21.44
CA LEU A 217 0.82 20.76 -21.17
C LEU A 217 1.59 21.90 -21.86
N LYS A 218 0.96 22.62 -22.80
CA LYS A 218 1.59 23.65 -23.63
C LYS A 218 1.16 25.07 -23.23
N GLU A 219 -0.12 25.26 -22.96
CA GLU A 219 -0.71 26.57 -22.65
C GLU A 219 -1.82 26.43 -21.61
N ILE A 220 -1.88 27.35 -20.62
CA ILE A 220 -3.05 27.54 -19.76
C ILE A 220 -3.44 29.02 -19.79
N ASN A 221 -4.69 29.30 -20.16
CA ASN A 221 -5.30 30.61 -19.96
C ASN A 221 -6.38 30.55 -18.88
N PHE A 222 -6.46 31.58 -18.04
CA PHE A 222 -7.58 31.85 -17.15
C PHE A 222 -8.24 33.17 -17.55
N ASN A 223 -9.51 33.10 -17.91
CA ASN A 223 -10.33 34.23 -18.34
C ASN A 223 -11.46 34.47 -17.33
N TYR A 224 -11.70 35.72 -16.96
CA TYR A 224 -12.86 36.16 -16.20
C TYR A 224 -13.68 37.17 -17.00
N LYS A 225 -14.98 36.91 -17.19
CA LYS A 225 -15.91 37.68 -18.02
C LYS A 225 -15.33 38.01 -19.40
N ASN A 226 -14.78 36.98 -20.06
CA ASN A 226 -14.07 37.02 -21.34
C ASN A 226 -12.78 37.88 -21.38
N GLN A 227 -12.35 38.47 -20.26
CA GLN A 227 -11.05 39.15 -20.16
C GLN A 227 -9.98 38.14 -19.74
N LYS A 228 -8.86 38.08 -20.46
CA LYS A 228 -7.71 37.25 -20.08
C LYS A 228 -7.06 37.83 -18.83
N ARG A 229 -6.98 37.02 -17.78
CA ARG A 229 -6.40 37.40 -16.47
C ARG A 229 -5.06 36.76 -16.22
N LEU A 230 -4.81 35.58 -16.80
CA LEU A 230 -3.53 34.90 -16.75
C LEU A 230 -3.32 34.05 -18.01
N ASN A 231 -2.08 34.02 -18.50
CA ASN A 231 -1.58 33.06 -19.50
C ASN A 231 -0.26 32.45 -19.00
N MET A 232 -0.15 31.13 -19.10
CA MET A 232 1.06 30.33 -18.85
C MET A 232 1.44 29.55 -20.11
N GLU A 233 2.66 29.75 -20.61
CA GLU A 233 3.22 29.02 -21.75
C GLU A 233 4.35 28.11 -21.27
N PHE A 234 4.27 26.82 -21.64
CA PHE A 234 5.23 25.79 -21.27
C PHE A 234 6.10 25.46 -22.49
N ILE A 235 7.42 25.54 -22.33
CA ILE A 235 8.39 25.41 -23.42
C ILE A 235 9.31 24.24 -23.13
N TYR A 236 9.37 23.29 -24.07
CA TYR A 236 10.10 22.04 -23.94
C TYR A 236 11.22 21.90 -24.96
N ASN A 237 12.30 21.26 -24.55
CA ASN A 237 13.31 20.73 -25.45
C ASN A 237 12.80 19.44 -26.12
N ASN A 238 12.43 19.50 -27.40
CA ASN A 238 11.91 18.30 -28.10
C ASN A 238 12.96 17.21 -28.36
N LYS A 239 14.27 17.50 -28.22
CA LYS A 239 15.33 16.49 -28.38
C LYS A 239 15.66 15.78 -27.08
N GLN A 240 15.73 16.52 -25.97
CA GLN A 240 16.00 15.96 -24.65
C GLN A 240 14.72 15.45 -23.96
N LEU A 241 13.57 15.94 -24.41
CA LEU A 241 12.24 15.71 -23.84
C LEU A 241 12.06 16.29 -22.42
N LEU A 242 12.63 17.47 -22.17
CA LEU A 242 12.62 18.14 -20.87
C LEU A 242 11.90 19.50 -20.94
N LEU A 243 11.31 19.95 -19.84
CA LEU A 243 10.73 21.29 -19.70
C LEU A 243 11.87 22.31 -19.50
N GLU A 244 12.01 23.30 -20.39
CA GLU A 244 13.04 24.34 -20.26
C GLU A 244 12.50 25.62 -19.60
N GLN A 245 11.27 26.03 -19.90
CA GLN A 245 10.71 27.29 -19.39
C GLN A 245 9.20 27.21 -19.11
N ILE A 246 8.76 27.96 -18.10
CA ILE A 246 7.35 28.38 -17.96
C ILE A 246 7.32 29.90 -17.98
N LYS A 247 6.67 30.49 -18.99
CA LYS A 247 6.42 31.94 -19.08
C LYS A 247 5.04 32.24 -18.52
N ILE A 248 4.96 33.16 -17.56
CA ILE A 248 3.70 33.61 -16.97
C ILE A 248 3.48 35.08 -17.30
N SER A 249 2.22 35.41 -17.58
CA SER A 249 1.73 36.78 -17.74
C SER A 249 0.43 36.97 -16.96
N LEU A 250 0.39 37.95 -16.06
CA LEU A 250 -0.75 38.29 -15.21
C LEU A 250 -1.34 39.64 -15.63
N ASN A 251 -2.64 39.67 -15.92
CA ASN A 251 -3.39 40.84 -16.43
C ASN A 251 -2.67 41.58 -17.58
N GLU A 252 -1.87 40.85 -18.39
CA GLU A 252 -0.97 41.36 -19.45
C GLU A 252 0.14 42.34 -19.01
N LEU A 253 0.15 42.75 -17.73
CA LEU A 253 1.07 43.73 -17.13
C LEU A 253 2.31 43.07 -16.52
N GLU A 254 2.14 42.18 -15.54
CA GLU A 254 3.26 41.50 -14.89
C GLU A 254 3.66 40.28 -15.72
N LYS A 255 4.95 40.16 -16.04
CA LYS A 255 5.51 39.03 -16.80
C LYS A 255 6.75 38.49 -16.12
N TYR A 256 6.82 37.17 -15.97
CA TYR A 256 8.01 36.51 -15.44
C TYR A 256 8.17 35.10 -16.02
N THR A 257 9.40 34.61 -16.06
CA THR A 257 9.75 33.31 -16.63
C THR A 257 10.52 32.48 -15.60
N TYR A 258 10.06 31.25 -15.37
CA TYR A 258 10.85 30.21 -14.73
C TYR A 258 11.67 29.49 -15.80
N ILE A 259 12.95 29.22 -15.51
CA ILE A 259 13.89 28.53 -16.38
C ILE A 259 14.47 27.35 -15.62
N TYR A 260 14.53 26.19 -16.26
CA TYR A 260 14.98 24.92 -15.70
C TYR A 260 16.23 24.44 -16.45
N GLU A 261 17.31 24.16 -15.73
CA GLU A 261 18.60 23.73 -16.31
C GLU A 261 18.94 22.33 -15.80
N TYR A 262 19.47 21.47 -16.67
CA TYR A 262 19.70 20.04 -16.40
C TYR A 262 21.16 19.63 -16.65
N ASP A 263 21.60 18.57 -15.98
CA ASP A 263 22.86 17.89 -16.31
C ASP A 263 22.72 16.90 -17.49
N TYR A 264 23.82 16.26 -17.86
CA TYR A 264 23.88 15.28 -18.96
C TYR A 264 23.13 13.97 -18.65
N LEU A 265 22.73 13.74 -17.39
CA LEU A 265 21.86 12.65 -16.95
C LEU A 265 20.39 13.07 -16.86
N LYS A 266 20.04 14.25 -17.42
CA LYS A 266 18.70 14.86 -17.41
C LYS A 266 18.18 15.23 -16.01
N ARG A 267 19.05 15.38 -15.03
CA ARG A 267 18.67 15.76 -13.66
C ARG A 267 18.67 17.27 -13.52
N LEU A 268 17.66 17.83 -12.88
CA LEU A 268 17.53 19.28 -12.70
C LEU A 268 18.65 19.79 -11.78
N ILE A 269 19.42 20.79 -12.21
CA ILE A 269 20.53 21.37 -11.43
C ILE A 269 20.29 22.81 -11.02
N ASN A 270 19.37 23.52 -11.66
CA ASN A 270 19.09 24.94 -11.38
C ASN A 270 17.65 25.32 -11.75
N ILE A 271 17.03 26.15 -10.92
CA ILE A 271 15.77 26.83 -11.24
C ILE A 271 16.00 28.33 -11.12
N LYS A 272 15.66 29.09 -12.16
CA LYS A 272 15.78 30.56 -12.18
C LYS A 272 14.42 31.22 -12.35
N LYS A 273 14.15 32.34 -11.66
CA LYS A 273 13.04 33.27 -11.93
C LYS A 273 13.61 34.56 -12.50
N ASN A 274 13.25 34.91 -13.74
CA ASN A 274 13.80 36.07 -14.45
C ASN A 274 15.34 36.13 -14.41
N GLN A 275 15.99 35.04 -14.83
CA GLN A 275 17.45 34.80 -14.81
C GLN A 275 18.11 34.62 -13.43
N ASN A 276 17.50 35.10 -12.34
CA ASN A 276 18.04 34.90 -10.99
C ASN A 276 17.81 33.47 -10.48
N SER A 277 18.86 32.77 -10.04
CA SER A 277 18.73 31.43 -9.44
C SER A 277 17.93 31.51 -8.13
N ILE A 278 16.84 30.76 -8.08
CA ILE A 278 15.96 30.65 -6.92
C ILE A 278 16.13 29.34 -6.16
N ASP A 279 16.64 28.29 -6.81
CA ASP A 279 17.11 27.04 -6.19
C ASP A 279 18.12 26.33 -7.12
N TYR A 280 18.93 25.44 -6.57
CA TYR A 280 19.94 24.66 -7.28
C TYR A 280 20.15 23.30 -6.61
N TYR A 281 20.62 22.31 -7.36
CA TYR A 281 20.74 20.92 -6.91
C TYR A 281 22.07 20.29 -7.35
N GLN A 282 22.66 19.50 -6.46
CA GLN A 282 23.77 18.60 -6.78
C GLN A 282 23.45 17.20 -6.28
N TYR A 283 23.96 16.20 -6.99
CA TYR A 283 23.65 14.80 -6.76
C TYR A 283 24.91 13.95 -6.56
N ASP A 284 24.79 12.88 -5.79
CA ASP A 284 25.81 11.85 -5.70
C ASP A 284 25.72 10.82 -6.85
N LEU A 285 26.56 9.79 -6.78
CA LEU A 285 26.62 8.68 -7.76
C LEU A 285 25.40 7.75 -7.69
N ASN A 286 24.67 7.72 -6.56
CA ASN A 286 23.45 6.93 -6.34
C ASN A 286 22.17 7.73 -6.66
N ASN A 287 22.31 8.92 -7.26
CA ASN A 287 21.23 9.84 -7.60
C ASN A 287 20.48 10.46 -6.40
N ASN A 288 21.12 10.51 -5.22
CA ASN A 288 20.64 11.26 -4.05
C ASN A 288 21.04 12.74 -4.14
N LEU A 289 20.25 13.65 -3.54
CA LEU A 289 20.64 15.06 -3.37
C LEU A 289 21.78 15.21 -2.35
N ASN A 290 22.95 15.69 -2.75
CA ASN A 290 24.05 16.00 -1.84
C ASN A 290 23.96 17.44 -1.30
N LEU A 291 23.48 18.37 -2.11
CA LEU A 291 23.45 19.80 -1.79
C LEU A 291 22.29 20.49 -2.51
N THR A 292 21.65 21.44 -1.83
CA THR A 292 20.57 22.30 -2.34
C THR A 292 20.77 23.75 -1.91
N LYS A 293 19.89 24.68 -2.31
CA LYS A 293 19.92 26.04 -1.73
C LYS A 293 19.59 26.10 -0.24
N SER A 294 18.90 25.11 0.33
CA SER A 294 18.57 25.07 1.76
C SER A 294 19.56 24.23 2.58
N TYR A 295 20.28 23.32 1.93
CA TYR A 295 21.13 22.32 2.56
C TYR A 295 22.53 22.35 1.94
N GLN A 296 23.50 22.86 2.69
CA GLN A 296 24.91 22.94 2.30
C GLN A 296 25.55 21.54 2.18
N SER A 297 25.07 20.56 2.96
CA SER A 297 25.49 19.16 2.84
C SER A 297 24.40 18.22 3.34
N ILE A 298 24.19 17.11 2.61
CA ILE A 298 23.33 16.00 2.98
C ILE A 298 24.19 14.73 2.89
N GLN A 299 24.41 14.06 4.02
CA GLN A 299 25.25 12.89 4.11
C GLN A 299 24.42 11.61 4.20
N TYR A 300 24.82 10.58 3.46
CA TYR A 300 24.13 9.30 3.37
C TYR A 300 24.99 8.14 3.85
N ASN A 301 24.36 7.07 4.34
CA ASN A 301 25.00 5.77 4.51
C ASN A 301 24.95 4.96 3.19
N GLN A 302 25.56 3.76 3.20
CA GLN A 302 25.58 2.87 2.03
C GLN A 302 24.17 2.47 1.53
N TRP A 303 23.14 2.54 2.37
CA TRP A 303 21.75 2.20 2.03
C TRP A 303 20.90 3.41 1.63
N ASN A 304 21.54 4.54 1.28
CA ASN A 304 20.90 5.80 0.91
C ASN A 304 20.05 6.45 2.02
N GLN A 305 20.18 6.01 3.29
CA GLN A 305 19.56 6.68 4.44
C GLN A 305 20.36 7.93 4.82
N ILE A 306 19.69 8.99 5.25
CA ILE A 306 20.37 10.21 5.72
C ILE A 306 21.04 9.93 7.07
N ILE A 307 22.29 10.34 7.22
CA ILE A 307 22.96 10.37 8.53
C ILE A 307 22.82 11.77 9.12
N GLN A 308 23.12 12.78 8.31
CA GLN A 308 23.24 14.17 8.74
C GLN A 308 22.89 15.14 7.62
N ILE A 309 22.29 16.27 7.97
CA ILE A 309 22.14 17.45 7.11
C ILE A 309 22.76 18.65 7.81
N ILE A 310 23.47 19.47 7.05
CA ILE A 310 23.91 20.81 7.47
C ILE A 310 23.08 21.82 6.67
N THR A 311 22.24 22.60 7.35
CA THR A 311 21.49 23.70 6.71
C THR A 311 22.41 24.89 6.44
N ASN A 312 22.00 25.80 5.57
CA ASN A 312 22.77 27.04 5.31
C ASN A 312 22.97 27.93 6.55
N ASP A 313 22.09 27.80 7.55
CA ASP A 313 22.21 28.51 8.84
C ASP A 313 23.19 27.78 9.80
N ASN A 314 23.98 26.83 9.29
CA ASN A 314 24.89 25.94 10.02
C ASN A 314 24.20 25.09 11.10
N LEU A 315 22.90 24.83 10.99
CA LEU A 315 22.20 23.90 11.89
C LEU A 315 22.45 22.46 11.44
N THR A 316 22.97 21.64 12.35
CA THR A 316 23.18 20.21 12.12
C THR A 316 21.94 19.41 12.51
N LEU A 317 21.33 18.74 11.53
CA LEU A 317 20.21 17.83 11.72
C LEU A 317 20.71 16.38 11.63
N ASN A 318 20.66 15.65 12.75
CA ASN A 318 21.07 14.24 12.80
C ASN A 318 19.86 13.33 12.67
N TYR A 319 19.91 12.38 11.74
CA TYR A 319 18.84 11.45 11.42
C TYR A 319 19.12 10.08 12.02
N LYS A 320 18.07 9.42 12.53
CA LYS A 320 18.11 8.05 13.03
C LYS A 320 16.92 7.27 12.50
N TYR A 321 17.19 6.07 12.02
CA TYR A 321 16.20 5.13 11.50
C TYR A 321 16.08 3.93 12.43
N ASP A 322 14.90 3.32 12.49
CA ASP A 322 14.71 2.02 13.12
C ASP A 322 15.34 0.89 12.29
N LEU A 323 15.27 -0.33 12.81
CA LEU A 323 15.90 -1.51 12.26
C LEU A 323 15.24 -2.01 10.96
N ASN A 324 14.07 -1.48 10.61
CA ASN A 324 13.33 -1.68 9.36
C ASN A 324 13.62 -0.54 8.35
N GLY A 325 14.56 0.34 8.69
CA GLY A 325 14.87 1.54 7.93
C GLY A 325 13.77 2.61 7.97
N PHE A 326 12.84 2.58 8.92
CA PHE A 326 11.83 3.63 9.05
C PHE A 326 12.43 4.81 9.82
N LEU A 327 12.22 6.05 9.35
CA LEU A 327 12.70 7.22 10.07
C LEU A 327 12.12 7.22 11.48
N HIS A 328 12.96 7.34 12.51
CA HIS A 328 12.53 7.29 13.90
C HIS A 328 12.69 8.65 14.58
N ILE A 329 13.86 9.27 14.47
CA ILE A 329 14.20 10.52 15.17
C ILE A 329 15.00 11.45 14.25
N ILE A 330 14.67 12.75 14.28
CA ILE A 330 15.58 13.83 13.85
C ILE A 330 15.93 14.68 15.08
N SER A 331 17.23 14.93 15.29
CA SER A 331 17.82 15.82 16.31
C SER A 331 17.21 15.72 17.72
N ASN A 332 16.82 14.51 18.14
CA ASN A 332 16.21 14.19 19.43
C ASN A 332 14.91 14.96 19.76
N ASN A 333 14.33 15.74 18.83
CA ASN A 333 13.15 16.56 19.09
C ASN A 333 11.96 16.24 18.17
N LYS A 334 12.19 15.75 16.96
CA LYS A 334 11.15 15.20 16.07
C LYS A 334 11.17 13.69 16.13
N LEU A 335 10.08 13.07 16.59
CA LEU A 335 9.92 11.62 16.68
C LEU A 335 8.77 11.15 15.80
N TYR A 336 9.06 10.11 15.02
CA TYR A 336 8.17 9.52 14.03
C TYR A 336 7.92 8.06 14.41
N LEU A 337 6.66 7.63 14.32
CA LEU A 337 6.25 6.26 14.60
C LEU A 337 5.42 5.74 13.44
N PHE A 338 5.95 4.71 12.78
CA PHE A 338 5.34 4.03 11.66
C PHE A 338 4.80 2.66 12.08
N ASN A 339 3.67 2.25 11.50
CA ASN A 339 3.21 0.86 11.55
C ASN A 339 4.01 -0.01 10.57
N SER A 340 3.81 -1.33 10.57
CA SER A 340 4.53 -2.26 9.68
C SER A 340 4.25 -2.03 8.18
N TYR A 341 3.18 -1.32 7.81
CA TYR A 341 2.93 -0.89 6.42
C TYR A 341 3.81 0.30 5.98
N GLY A 342 4.53 0.95 6.90
CA GLY A 342 5.25 2.20 6.64
C GLY A 342 4.33 3.43 6.63
N LEU A 343 3.15 3.34 7.25
CA LEU A 343 2.24 4.47 7.47
C LEU A 343 2.59 5.15 8.79
N LEU A 344 2.76 6.48 8.78
CA LEU A 344 3.05 7.25 9.99
C LEU A 344 1.79 7.26 10.86
N ILE A 345 1.79 6.56 12.00
CA ILE A 345 0.65 6.53 12.92
C ILE A 345 0.73 7.61 14.01
N LYS A 346 1.93 8.12 14.30
CA LYS A 346 2.13 9.16 15.31
C LYS A 346 3.37 10.01 15.06
N TYR A 347 3.23 11.32 15.25
CA TYR A 347 4.31 12.31 15.26
C TYR A 347 4.37 13.01 16.61
N LYS A 348 5.59 13.32 17.07
CA LYS A 348 5.83 14.19 18.22
C LYS A 348 6.90 15.21 17.89
N TYR A 349 6.66 16.48 18.22
CA TYR A 349 7.64 17.56 18.12
C TYR A 349 7.46 18.55 19.27
N ASN A 350 8.43 18.64 20.18
CA ASN A 350 8.32 19.40 21.42
C ASN A 350 7.04 19.01 22.21
N GLN A 351 6.05 19.92 22.29
CA GLN A 351 4.73 19.66 22.91
C GLN A 351 3.67 19.19 21.90
N LEU A 352 3.91 19.31 20.60
CA LEU A 352 2.98 18.87 19.56
C LEU A 352 2.96 17.35 19.51
N ILE A 353 1.76 16.77 19.58
CA ILE A 353 1.49 15.35 19.34
C ILE A 353 0.39 15.28 18.29
N ILE A 354 0.58 14.42 17.29
CA ILE A 354 -0.39 14.16 16.23
C ILE A 354 -0.54 12.64 16.06
N ASP A 355 -1.79 12.17 16.03
CA ASP A 355 -2.19 10.80 15.72
C ASP A 355 -2.78 10.77 14.30
N TYR A 356 -2.36 9.80 13.51
CA TYR A 356 -2.83 9.60 12.14
C TYR A 356 -3.55 8.24 12.06
N ILE A 357 -4.72 8.23 11.41
CA ILE A 357 -5.60 7.07 11.35
C ILE A 357 -5.93 6.78 9.90
N TYR A 358 -5.78 5.51 9.53
CA TYR A 358 -5.95 4.99 8.18
C TYR A 358 -7.04 3.93 8.14
N ASP A 359 -7.56 3.68 6.94
CA ASP A 359 -8.41 2.53 6.66
C ASP A 359 -7.64 1.34 6.07
N ASN A 360 -8.37 0.27 5.72
CA ASN A 360 -7.83 -0.96 5.14
C ASN A 360 -7.23 -0.76 3.74
N GLU A 361 -7.59 0.32 3.05
CA GLU A 361 -6.98 0.72 1.78
C GLU A 361 -5.75 1.62 1.98
N GLN A 362 -5.23 1.74 3.21
CA GLN A 362 -4.07 2.58 3.55
C GLN A 362 -4.30 4.08 3.26
N ARG A 363 -5.57 4.52 3.18
CA ARG A 363 -5.93 5.93 2.97
C ARG A 363 -5.98 6.64 4.32
N LEU A 364 -5.42 7.85 4.42
CA LEU A 364 -5.49 8.65 5.65
C LEU A 364 -6.92 9.18 5.84
N ILE A 365 -7.65 8.67 6.80
CA ILE A 365 -9.05 9.08 7.07
C ILE A 365 -9.17 10.13 8.17
N MET A 366 -8.20 10.22 9.09
CA MET A 366 -8.20 11.26 10.14
C MET A 366 -6.80 11.63 10.61
N LYS A 367 -6.55 12.94 10.76
CA LYS A 367 -5.40 13.52 11.48
C LYS A 367 -5.93 14.16 12.77
N LEU A 368 -5.48 13.70 13.93
CA LEU A 368 -6.00 14.05 15.25
C LEU A 368 -4.90 14.67 16.12
N TYR A 369 -5.23 15.77 16.80
CA TYR A 369 -4.36 16.47 17.75
C TYR A 369 -4.87 16.18 19.17
N PRO A 370 -4.43 15.08 19.82
CA PRO A 370 -5.06 14.57 21.05
C PRO A 370 -5.06 15.54 22.23
N LEU A 371 -4.13 16.52 22.27
CA LEU A 371 -4.06 17.51 23.34
C LEU A 371 -5.16 18.59 23.28
N THR A 372 -5.71 18.86 22.09
CA THR A 372 -6.76 19.87 21.87
C THR A 372 -8.09 19.27 21.46
N GLY A 373 -8.11 18.00 21.03
CA GLY A 373 -9.29 17.35 20.45
C GLY A 373 -9.59 17.80 19.01
N TYR A 374 -8.78 18.69 18.43
CA TYR A 374 -8.90 19.09 17.02
C TYR A 374 -8.56 17.90 16.11
N TYR A 375 -9.33 17.73 15.04
CA TYR A 375 -9.06 16.79 13.96
C TYR A 375 -9.44 17.33 12.58
N LEU A 376 -8.72 16.82 11.57
CA LEU A 376 -9.12 16.84 10.17
C LEU A 376 -9.66 15.47 9.79
N ARG A 377 -10.82 15.41 9.16
CA ARG A 377 -11.42 14.19 8.60
C ARG A 377 -11.36 14.25 7.08
N PHE A 378 -10.78 13.23 6.47
CA PHE A 378 -10.70 13.09 5.01
C PHE A 378 -11.72 12.04 4.54
N ILE A 379 -12.42 12.33 3.45
CA ILE A 379 -13.59 11.56 2.99
C ILE A 379 -13.40 11.18 1.53
N TYR A 380 -13.52 9.87 1.26
CA TYR A 380 -13.28 9.25 -0.04
C TYR A 380 -14.60 8.75 -0.63
N GLY A 381 -15.42 9.66 -1.16
CA GLY A 381 -16.77 9.35 -1.63
C GLY A 381 -16.88 8.91 -3.10
N ASN A 382 -15.85 9.07 -3.93
CA ASN A 382 -15.90 8.60 -5.32
C ASN A 382 -15.54 7.10 -5.37
N GLN A 383 -16.48 6.23 -5.75
CA GLN A 383 -16.27 4.78 -5.79
C GLN A 383 -15.42 4.33 -6.98
N GLN A 384 -15.35 5.10 -8.06
CA GLN A 384 -14.47 4.84 -9.19
C GLN A 384 -13.04 5.30 -8.88
N GLN A 385 -12.91 6.42 -8.15
CA GLN A 385 -11.63 7.03 -7.78
C GLN A 385 -11.40 6.97 -6.27
N ARG A 386 -11.44 5.75 -5.70
CA ARG A 386 -11.43 5.49 -4.24
C ARG A 386 -10.25 6.10 -3.47
N LYS A 387 -9.16 6.49 -4.14
CA LYS A 387 -7.97 7.12 -3.55
C LYS A 387 -8.01 8.65 -3.52
N LEU A 388 -9.02 9.29 -4.12
CA LEU A 388 -9.17 10.75 -4.10
C LEU A 388 -10.06 11.22 -2.95
N ILE A 389 -9.61 12.28 -2.28
CA ILE A 389 -10.32 12.94 -1.20
C ILE A 389 -11.40 13.82 -1.84
N THR A 390 -12.67 13.45 -1.71
CA THR A 390 -13.80 14.25 -2.21
C THR A 390 -14.18 15.36 -1.25
N HIS A 391 -14.04 15.13 0.06
CA HIS A 391 -14.36 16.13 1.09
C HIS A 391 -13.35 16.13 2.24
N ILE A 392 -13.16 17.30 2.86
CA ILE A 392 -12.39 17.46 4.10
C ILE A 392 -13.26 18.19 5.12
N TYR A 393 -13.45 17.62 6.31
CA TYR A 393 -14.07 18.33 7.41
C TYR A 393 -13.02 18.81 8.41
N ASN A 394 -13.04 20.12 8.70
CA ASN A 394 -12.17 20.75 9.69
C ASN A 394 -12.98 21.04 10.97
N SER A 395 -12.69 20.30 12.04
CA SER A 395 -13.45 20.41 13.30
C SER A 395 -13.18 21.67 14.11
N GLN A 396 -12.01 22.31 13.95
CA GLN A 396 -11.67 23.58 14.60
C GLN A 396 -12.38 24.75 13.93
N LEU A 397 -12.37 24.78 12.59
CA LEU A 397 -13.01 25.84 11.80
C LEU A 397 -14.50 25.59 11.55
N LYS A 398 -14.99 24.37 11.84
CA LYS A 398 -16.39 23.93 11.67
C LYS A 398 -16.92 24.22 10.26
N PHE A 399 -16.21 23.72 9.26
CA PHE A 399 -16.70 23.69 7.88
C PHE A 399 -16.24 22.44 7.13
N MET A 400 -16.93 22.16 6.03
CA MET A 400 -16.56 21.14 5.07
C MET A 400 -16.06 21.77 3.77
N THR A 401 -14.94 21.26 3.28
CA THR A 401 -14.38 21.54 1.97
C THR A 401 -14.86 20.46 1.00
N ILE A 402 -15.37 20.82 -0.17
CA ILE A 402 -15.61 19.92 -1.31
C ILE A 402 -14.45 20.08 -2.29
N ILE A 403 -13.85 18.99 -2.76
CA ILE A 403 -12.73 19.00 -3.71
C ILE A 403 -13.21 18.55 -5.10
N HIS A 404 -12.74 19.24 -6.14
CA HIS A 404 -13.07 18.92 -7.54
C HIS A 404 -11.82 18.62 -8.35
N TYR A 405 -11.93 17.57 -9.17
CA TYR A 405 -10.89 17.05 -10.06
C TYR A 405 -11.39 17.00 -11.51
N ASP A 406 -10.47 16.97 -12.47
CA ASP A 406 -10.77 16.64 -13.87
C ASP A 406 -10.55 15.15 -14.18
N ASN A 407 -10.71 14.78 -15.46
CA ASN A 407 -10.50 13.43 -15.98
C ASN A 407 -9.07 12.89 -15.85
N GLN A 408 -8.08 13.76 -15.60
CA GLN A 408 -6.70 13.36 -15.34
C GLN A 408 -6.41 13.27 -13.84
N ASN A 409 -7.43 13.46 -12.99
CA ASN A 409 -7.33 13.57 -11.54
C ASN A 409 -6.56 14.81 -11.05
N ASN A 410 -6.38 15.83 -11.89
CA ASN A 410 -5.77 17.09 -11.49
C ASN A 410 -6.78 17.96 -10.76
N LEU A 411 -6.32 18.72 -9.77
CA LEU A 411 -7.16 19.70 -9.06
C LEU A 411 -7.63 20.79 -10.04
N ILE A 412 -8.92 21.11 -9.96
CA ILE A 412 -9.56 22.18 -10.75
C ILE A 412 -10.23 23.23 -9.87
N GLY A 413 -10.51 22.90 -8.61
CA GLY A 413 -11.11 23.81 -7.66
C GLY A 413 -11.65 23.12 -6.42
N PHE A 414 -12.23 23.93 -5.54
CA PHE A 414 -12.85 23.49 -4.30
C PHE A 414 -13.95 24.46 -3.85
N GLU A 415 -14.87 23.97 -3.02
CA GLU A 415 -15.92 24.77 -2.39
C GLU A 415 -15.72 24.79 -0.86
N GLN A 416 -15.77 25.97 -0.25
CA GLN A 416 -15.67 26.19 1.21
C GLN A 416 -16.58 27.36 1.63
N ASN A 417 -17.43 27.16 2.63
CA ASN A 417 -18.36 28.19 3.15
C ASN A 417 -19.13 28.89 2.02
N ASP A 418 -19.73 28.10 1.12
CA ASP A 418 -20.47 28.52 -0.08
C ASP A 418 -19.66 29.37 -1.11
N LYS A 419 -18.34 29.51 -0.91
CA LYS A 419 -17.43 30.15 -1.87
C LYS A 419 -16.77 29.10 -2.75
N LYS A 420 -16.67 29.40 -4.05
CA LYS A 420 -16.02 28.58 -5.07
C LYS A 420 -14.64 29.13 -5.40
N PHE A 421 -13.64 28.26 -5.43
CA PHE A 421 -12.25 28.59 -5.75
C PHE A 421 -11.76 27.72 -6.91
N PHE A 422 -11.10 28.33 -7.88
CA PHE A 422 -10.65 27.70 -9.12
C PHE A 422 -9.12 27.57 -9.12
N ILE A 423 -8.62 26.40 -9.50
CA ILE A 423 -7.21 26.04 -9.44
C ILE A 423 -6.63 25.90 -10.85
N LEU A 424 -5.47 26.54 -11.08
CA LEU A 424 -4.61 26.29 -12.22
C LEU A 424 -3.44 25.42 -11.77
N THR A 425 -3.22 24.29 -12.42
CA THR A 425 -2.13 23.36 -12.12
C THR A 425 -1.02 23.40 -13.16
N ASP A 426 0.16 22.90 -12.80
CA ASP A 426 1.17 22.46 -13.76
C ASP A 426 0.77 21.11 -14.42
N SER A 427 1.72 20.50 -15.14
CA SER A 427 1.55 19.21 -15.83
C SER A 427 1.45 17.98 -14.91
N ILE A 428 1.72 18.12 -13.61
CA ILE A 428 1.69 17.03 -12.62
C ILE A 428 0.57 17.22 -11.58
N GLY A 429 -0.21 18.29 -11.69
CA GLY A 429 -1.33 18.59 -10.79
C GLY A 429 -0.99 19.53 -9.63
N SER A 430 0.22 20.08 -9.53
CA SER A 430 0.57 21.05 -8.48
C SER A 430 -0.23 22.35 -8.66
N PRO A 431 -0.99 22.83 -7.66
CA PRO A 431 -1.76 24.06 -7.75
C PRO A 431 -0.81 25.27 -7.72
N LEU A 432 -0.72 25.99 -8.85
CA LEU A 432 0.13 27.16 -9.03
C LEU A 432 -0.60 28.47 -8.72
N PHE A 433 -1.88 28.56 -9.12
CA PHE A 433 -2.72 29.74 -8.91
C PHE A 433 -4.10 29.34 -8.40
N ILE A 434 -4.59 30.08 -7.42
CA ILE A 434 -5.96 29.93 -6.88
C ILE A 434 -6.70 31.25 -7.09
N TYR A 435 -7.86 31.19 -7.75
CA TYR A 435 -8.77 32.33 -7.98
C TYR A 435 -10.11 32.12 -7.26
N ASP A 436 -10.77 33.19 -6.84
CA ASP A 436 -12.16 33.13 -6.37
C ASP A 436 -13.18 33.14 -7.53
N ASN A 437 -14.46 33.02 -7.18
CA ASN A 437 -15.58 33.11 -8.12
C ASN A 437 -15.78 34.49 -8.77
N ASN A 438 -15.10 35.53 -8.29
CA ASN A 438 -15.09 36.88 -8.87
C ASN A 438 -13.87 37.13 -9.77
N GLY A 439 -13.03 36.11 -9.99
CA GLY A 439 -11.81 36.22 -10.79
C GLY A 439 -10.67 36.96 -10.09
N LEU A 440 -10.73 37.13 -8.76
CA LEU A 440 -9.65 37.69 -7.95
C LEU A 440 -8.60 36.61 -7.66
N LEU A 441 -7.33 36.95 -7.84
CA LEU A 441 -6.22 36.07 -7.48
C LEU A 441 -6.10 36.03 -5.94
N ILE A 442 -6.09 34.82 -5.39
CA ILE A 442 -5.95 34.57 -3.95
C ILE A 442 -4.53 34.16 -3.60
N GLN A 443 -3.93 33.25 -4.38
CA GLN A 443 -2.61 32.69 -4.11
C GLN A 443 -1.83 32.43 -5.42
N GLU A 444 -0.57 32.85 -5.46
CA GLU A 444 0.47 32.43 -6.42
C GLU A 444 1.46 31.53 -5.66
N LYS A 445 1.74 30.32 -6.14
CA LYS A 445 2.64 29.37 -5.47
C LYS A 445 3.44 28.57 -6.48
N PHE A 446 4.76 28.51 -6.33
CA PHE A 446 5.64 27.72 -7.18
C PHE A 446 6.54 26.80 -6.35
N TYR A 447 6.75 25.61 -6.88
CA TYR A 447 7.44 24.50 -6.22
C TYR A 447 8.81 24.25 -6.85
N GLY A 448 9.72 23.68 -6.06
CA GLY A 448 11.01 23.19 -6.51
C GLY A 448 10.93 21.76 -7.02
N LEU A 449 12.08 21.07 -7.01
CA LEU A 449 12.22 19.73 -7.59
C LEU A 449 11.34 18.63 -6.95
N TYR A 450 10.92 18.77 -5.69
CA TYR A 450 10.42 17.63 -4.91
C TYR A 450 9.15 17.75 -4.03
N GLY A 451 8.42 18.85 -3.83
CA GLY A 451 8.63 20.23 -4.25
C GLY A 451 8.42 21.17 -3.07
N GLN A 452 9.53 21.56 -2.47
CA GLN A 452 9.67 22.69 -1.57
C GLN A 452 9.05 23.96 -2.17
N ILE A 453 8.51 24.83 -1.34
CA ILE A 453 7.89 26.08 -1.78
C ILE A 453 9.00 27.09 -2.10
N LEU A 454 9.18 27.45 -3.38
CA LEU A 454 10.22 28.41 -3.81
C LEU A 454 9.75 29.85 -3.78
N THR A 455 8.50 30.09 -4.17
CA THR A 455 7.85 31.40 -4.07
C THR A 455 6.38 31.21 -3.74
N GLU A 456 5.89 31.93 -2.73
CA GLU A 456 4.47 32.01 -2.38
C GLU A 456 4.08 33.49 -2.21
N LYS A 457 2.93 33.87 -2.77
CA LYS A 457 2.26 35.15 -2.50
C LYS A 457 0.81 34.85 -2.15
N ASN A 458 0.37 35.30 -0.99
CA ASN A 458 -1.04 35.31 -0.59
C ASN A 458 -1.56 36.75 -0.73
N PHE A 459 -2.62 36.93 -1.53
CA PHE A 459 -3.22 38.22 -1.87
C PHE A 459 -4.47 38.53 -1.02
N GLN A 460 -4.99 37.54 -0.31
CA GLN A 460 -6.04 37.62 0.70
C GLN A 460 -5.65 36.75 1.91
N ASP A 461 -6.52 36.67 2.92
CA ASP A 461 -6.33 35.81 4.10
C ASP A 461 -6.02 34.35 3.69
N LYS A 462 -5.10 33.69 4.43
CA LYS A 462 -4.66 32.31 4.11
C LYS A 462 -5.86 31.36 4.16
N ILE A 463 -6.24 30.82 3.01
CA ILE A 463 -7.26 29.78 2.90
C ILE A 463 -6.68 28.44 3.38
N PHE A 464 -7.47 27.67 4.14
CA PHE A 464 -7.13 26.30 4.49
C PHE A 464 -7.33 25.38 3.27
N PHE A 465 -6.26 25.12 2.54
CA PHE A 465 -6.26 24.18 1.41
C PHE A 465 -5.04 23.26 1.49
N PRO A 466 -5.17 22.04 2.05
CA PRO A 466 -4.03 21.18 2.38
C PRO A 466 -3.51 20.36 1.17
N PHE A 467 -3.63 20.88 -0.05
CA PHE A 467 -3.04 20.25 -1.23
C PHE A 467 -1.99 21.15 -1.86
N GLY A 468 -0.94 20.54 -2.40
CA GLY A 468 0.12 21.27 -3.10
C GLY A 468 0.75 20.40 -4.18
N TYR A 469 2.08 20.31 -4.15
CA TYR A 469 2.90 19.59 -5.12
C TYR A 469 2.30 18.26 -5.62
N ALA A 470 2.29 18.07 -6.95
CA ALA A 470 1.67 16.94 -7.65
C ALA A 470 0.17 16.68 -7.31
N GLY A 471 -0.54 17.70 -6.80
CA GLY A 471 -1.93 17.58 -6.35
C GLY A 471 -2.10 16.73 -5.07
N LEU A 472 -1.02 16.48 -4.33
CA LEU A 472 -1.00 15.60 -3.17
C LEU A 472 -1.42 16.31 -1.89
N LEU A 473 -1.92 15.54 -0.93
CA LEU A 473 -2.23 16.01 0.42
C LEU A 473 -0.92 16.33 1.15
N ILE A 474 -0.75 17.58 1.55
CA ILE A 474 0.42 18.07 2.30
C ILE A 474 0.10 18.15 3.79
N ASP A 475 1.05 17.67 4.59
CA ASP A 475 1.08 17.91 6.02
C ASP A 475 2.03 19.08 6.35
N GLU A 476 1.45 20.25 6.64
CA GLU A 476 2.23 21.46 6.97
C GLU A 476 3.06 21.31 8.27
N ASP A 477 2.66 20.46 9.23
CA ASP A 477 3.41 20.25 10.48
C ASP A 477 4.69 19.44 10.29
N LEU A 478 4.69 18.58 9.26
CA LEU A 478 5.80 17.70 8.87
C LEU A 478 6.63 18.25 7.70
N ASN A 479 6.06 19.16 6.90
CA ASN A 479 6.52 19.50 5.55
C ASN A 479 6.73 18.26 4.66
N CYS A 480 5.76 17.35 4.72
CA CYS A 480 5.73 16.11 3.97
C CYS A 480 4.44 15.99 3.17
N ALA A 481 4.41 15.16 2.13
CA ALA A 481 3.19 14.82 1.40
C ALA A 481 2.86 13.33 1.54
N PHE A 482 1.56 13.02 1.52
CA PHE A 482 1.05 11.64 1.48
C PHE A 482 0.99 11.14 0.04
N GLU A 483 1.66 10.02 -0.21
CA GLU A 483 1.63 9.29 -1.47
C GLU A 483 0.22 8.74 -1.75
N LYS A 484 -0.25 8.89 -3.00
CA LYS A 484 -1.67 8.76 -3.38
C LYS A 484 -2.22 7.33 -3.27
N PHE A 485 -1.40 6.31 -3.47
CA PHE A 485 -1.83 4.92 -3.55
C PHE A 485 -1.68 4.16 -2.23
N HIS A 486 -0.59 4.37 -1.48
CA HIS A 486 -0.26 3.60 -0.26
C HIS A 486 -0.10 4.48 0.98
N GLY A 487 -0.37 5.78 0.92
CA GLY A 487 -0.37 6.66 2.10
C GLY A 487 0.99 6.86 2.78
N LYS A 488 2.08 6.39 2.17
CA LYS A 488 3.45 6.61 2.64
C LYS A 488 3.78 8.10 2.62
N LEU A 489 4.54 8.56 3.60
CA LEU A 489 5.02 9.94 3.63
C LEU A 489 6.37 10.10 2.94
N TYR A 490 6.53 11.22 2.25
CA TYR A 490 7.81 11.69 1.76
C TYR A 490 8.05 13.17 2.09
N ASP A 491 9.33 13.52 2.26
CA ASP A 491 9.80 14.88 2.57
C ASP A 491 9.84 15.75 1.29
N LEU A 492 9.15 16.88 1.32
CA LEU A 492 9.01 17.80 0.18
C LEU A 492 10.28 18.57 -0.16
N ASN A 493 11.23 18.71 0.77
CA ASN A 493 12.50 19.40 0.53
C ASN A 493 13.59 18.44 0.02
N LEU A 494 13.45 17.14 0.32
CA LEU A 494 14.49 16.12 0.07
C LEU A 494 14.12 15.10 -1.00
N GLY A 495 12.86 15.02 -1.44
CA GLY A 495 12.46 14.14 -2.55
C GLY A 495 12.46 12.66 -2.23
N ARG A 496 12.13 12.33 -0.98
CA ARG A 496 12.32 10.97 -0.48
C ARG A 496 11.33 10.55 0.59
N TYR A 497 10.92 9.29 0.50
CA TYR A 497 10.14 8.60 1.49
C TYR A 497 10.85 8.59 2.85
N LEU A 498 10.05 8.65 3.91
CA LEU A 498 10.54 8.49 5.29
C LEU A 498 10.77 7.02 5.69
N VAL A 499 10.41 6.09 4.80
CA VAL A 499 10.51 4.63 4.94
C VAL A 499 11.01 4.05 3.61
N PRO A 500 11.66 2.87 3.56
CA PRO A 500 12.04 2.25 2.30
C PRO A 500 10.79 1.87 1.50
N ASN A 501 10.75 2.34 0.26
CA ASN A 501 9.75 2.00 -0.73
C ASN A 501 10.24 0.83 -1.59
N PHE A 502 10.24 -0.36 -1.00
CA PHE A 502 10.40 -1.60 -1.73
C PHE A 502 9.38 -1.67 -2.90
N PRO A 503 9.78 -2.11 -4.11
CA PRO A 503 8.89 -2.23 -5.27
C PRO A 503 7.54 -2.88 -4.93
N LEU A 504 6.44 -2.37 -5.50
CA LEU A 504 5.10 -2.89 -5.19
C LEU A 504 4.86 -4.28 -5.77
N THR A 505 5.41 -4.52 -6.97
CA THR A 505 5.53 -5.85 -7.56
C THR A 505 6.99 -6.23 -7.55
N TRP A 506 7.47 -6.90 -6.49
CA TRP A 506 8.75 -7.61 -6.61
C TRP A 506 8.64 -8.72 -7.64
N ILE A 507 7.49 -9.37 -7.73
CA ILE A 507 7.31 -10.62 -8.44
C ILE A 507 6.31 -10.41 -9.57
N ASN A 508 6.70 -10.74 -10.80
CA ASN A 508 5.74 -10.97 -11.86
C ASN A 508 5.02 -12.29 -11.57
N LYS A 509 3.70 -12.23 -11.29
CA LYS A 509 2.87 -13.42 -10.95
C LYS A 509 2.83 -14.51 -12.02
N GLN A 510 3.23 -14.23 -13.26
CA GLN A 510 3.27 -15.20 -14.35
C GLN A 510 4.61 -15.96 -14.42
N THR A 511 5.73 -15.26 -14.15
CA THR A 511 7.08 -15.83 -14.30
C THR A 511 7.75 -16.15 -12.97
N TYR A 512 7.20 -15.67 -11.85
CA TYR A 512 7.77 -15.74 -10.50
C TYR A 512 9.13 -15.02 -10.35
N LEU A 513 9.46 -14.10 -11.27
CA LEU A 513 10.75 -13.40 -11.33
C LEU A 513 10.72 -11.94 -10.82
N PRO A 514 11.87 -11.36 -10.46
CA PRO A 514 12.03 -9.93 -10.12
C PRO A 514 11.53 -8.99 -11.23
N ASN A 515 10.52 -8.17 -10.93
CA ASN A 515 10.08 -7.09 -11.82
C ASN A 515 10.87 -5.79 -11.52
N ILE A 516 12.16 -5.79 -11.85
CA ILE A 516 13.07 -4.65 -11.68
C ILE A 516 13.44 -4.11 -13.05
N ASN A 517 12.90 -2.93 -13.38
CA ASN A 517 12.98 -2.35 -14.71
C ASN A 517 13.99 -1.20 -14.78
N ASN A 518 14.20 -0.48 -13.68
CA ASN A 518 15.24 0.52 -13.53
C ASN A 518 16.04 0.28 -12.24
N PRO A 519 16.98 -0.68 -12.22
CA PRO A 519 17.68 -1.12 -11.02
C PRO A 519 18.35 -0.03 -10.17
N LEU A 520 18.73 1.11 -10.77
CA LEU A 520 19.35 2.22 -10.04
C LEU A 520 18.32 3.03 -9.23
N ASN A 521 17.13 3.25 -9.81
CA ASN A 521 16.03 3.93 -9.11
C ASN A 521 15.29 2.96 -8.19
N ASP A 522 14.96 1.77 -8.68
CA ASP A 522 14.20 0.73 -7.95
C ASP A 522 14.91 0.28 -6.64
N MET A 523 16.25 0.36 -6.59
CA MET A 523 17.05 0.05 -5.41
C MET A 523 17.49 1.27 -4.60
N ASN A 524 17.25 2.49 -5.06
CA ASN A 524 17.31 3.67 -4.20
C ASN A 524 15.99 3.79 -3.41
N LEU A 525 15.80 2.87 -2.46
CA LEU A 525 14.54 2.62 -1.76
C LEU A 525 13.88 3.87 -1.13
N TYR A 526 14.64 4.90 -0.80
CA TYR A 526 14.09 6.13 -0.21
C TYR A 526 13.70 7.15 -1.27
N LYS A 527 14.28 7.10 -2.47
CA LYS A 527 14.09 8.12 -3.50
C LYS A 527 12.69 8.03 -4.13
N ILE A 528 12.08 9.20 -4.38
CA ILE A 528 10.96 9.33 -5.32
C ILE A 528 11.56 9.46 -6.72
N ASN A 529 10.97 8.80 -7.71
CA ASN A 529 11.38 8.98 -9.10
C ASN A 529 11.40 10.46 -9.48
N ASP A 530 12.34 10.87 -10.33
CA ASP A 530 12.45 12.23 -10.88
C ASP A 530 11.37 12.52 -11.95
N GLU A 531 10.13 12.02 -11.74
CA GLU A 531 9.00 11.93 -12.67
C GLU A 531 8.59 13.26 -13.29
N ILE A 532 8.95 14.37 -12.65
CA ILE A 532 8.23 15.64 -12.73
C ILE A 532 8.81 16.57 -13.81
N TYR A 533 10.05 16.34 -14.22
CA TYR A 533 10.67 16.99 -15.37
C TYR A 533 10.92 16.06 -16.55
N ASN A 534 10.72 14.74 -16.35
CA ASN A 534 10.98 13.68 -17.33
C ASN A 534 9.73 12.82 -17.65
N ILE A 535 8.53 13.40 -17.48
CA ILE A 535 7.21 12.81 -17.81
C ILE A 535 7.22 12.13 -19.20
N ASN A 536 8.00 12.69 -20.12
CA ASN A 536 8.02 12.31 -21.52
C ASN A 536 8.70 10.95 -21.76
N GLU A 537 9.76 10.57 -21.06
CA GLU A 537 10.35 9.23 -21.23
C GLU A 537 9.35 8.13 -20.86
N ILE A 538 8.51 8.38 -19.85
CA ILE A 538 7.42 7.48 -19.46
C ILE A 538 6.33 7.46 -20.56
N PHE A 539 5.98 8.61 -21.13
CA PHE A 539 5.04 8.68 -22.26
C PHE A 539 5.53 7.88 -23.48
N PHE A 540 6.80 8.01 -23.87
CA PHE A 540 7.37 7.22 -24.96
C PHE A 540 7.47 5.73 -24.62
N GLN A 541 7.85 5.36 -23.39
CA GLN A 541 7.81 3.95 -22.94
C GLN A 541 6.40 3.36 -23.03
N ARG A 542 5.36 4.13 -22.67
CA ARG A 542 3.95 3.73 -22.78
C ARG A 542 3.43 3.69 -24.22
N LEU A 543 3.83 4.62 -25.09
CA LEU A 543 3.49 4.55 -26.53
C LEU A 543 4.05 3.30 -27.22
N HIS A 544 5.20 2.81 -26.76
CA HIS A 544 5.81 1.57 -27.26
C HIS A 544 5.23 0.29 -26.62
N GLN A 545 4.34 0.41 -25.62
CA GLN A 545 3.48 -0.69 -25.20
C GLN A 545 2.27 -0.73 -26.14
N ASN A 546 2.19 -1.79 -26.96
CA ASN A 546 1.12 -2.01 -27.94
C ASN A 546 -0.21 -2.44 -27.28
N ASP A 547 -0.67 -1.66 -26.29
CA ASP A 547 -1.98 -1.85 -25.66
C ASP A 547 -2.95 -0.77 -26.15
N ILE A 548 -3.95 -1.23 -26.92
CA ILE A 548 -5.04 -0.42 -27.48
C ILE A 548 -5.80 0.32 -26.35
N LEU A 549 -5.94 -0.29 -25.17
CA LEU A 549 -6.62 0.34 -24.03
C LEU A 549 -5.85 1.56 -23.52
N SER A 550 -4.52 1.47 -23.44
CA SER A 550 -3.66 2.61 -23.08
C SER A 550 -3.71 3.72 -24.14
N GLN A 551 -3.75 3.36 -25.43
CA GLN A 551 -3.85 4.31 -26.55
C GLN A 551 -5.22 5.02 -26.56
N LEU A 552 -6.30 4.33 -26.20
CA LEU A 552 -7.64 4.90 -26.07
C LEU A 552 -7.78 5.83 -24.85
N GLN A 553 -7.22 5.45 -23.70
CA GLN A 553 -7.12 6.35 -22.54
C GLN A 553 -6.34 7.63 -22.87
N ASN A 554 -5.26 7.53 -23.64
CA ASN A 554 -4.48 8.67 -24.14
C ASN A 554 -5.27 9.57 -25.15
N LEU A 555 -6.42 9.12 -25.64
CA LEU A 555 -7.36 9.87 -26.48
C LEU A 555 -8.55 10.48 -25.69
N ASN A 556 -8.50 10.46 -24.36
CA ASN A 556 -9.56 10.89 -23.43
C ASN A 556 -10.83 10.01 -23.47
N TYR A 557 -10.71 8.74 -23.86
CA TYR A 557 -11.78 7.74 -23.71
C TYR A 557 -11.60 7.00 -22.40
N ASP A 558 -12.54 7.16 -21.46
CA ASP A 558 -12.53 6.38 -20.22
C ASP A 558 -13.49 5.18 -20.33
N PHE A 559 -12.93 4.06 -20.77
CA PHE A 559 -13.67 2.81 -20.91
C PHE A 559 -14.13 2.21 -19.59
N THR A 560 -13.60 2.61 -18.43
CA THR A 560 -14.08 2.09 -17.14
C THR A 560 -15.52 2.54 -16.87
N ASN A 561 -15.84 3.79 -17.21
CA ASN A 561 -17.18 4.37 -17.05
C ASN A 561 -18.20 3.76 -18.03
N LEU A 562 -17.75 3.30 -19.20
CA LEU A 562 -18.58 2.58 -20.18
C LEU A 562 -18.75 1.09 -19.80
N TYR A 563 -17.72 0.46 -19.24
CA TYR A 563 -17.75 -0.94 -18.82
C TYR A 563 -18.71 -1.17 -17.63
N ASP A 564 -18.65 -0.30 -16.62
CA ASP A 564 -19.58 -0.35 -15.49
C ASP A 564 -21.02 -0.05 -15.92
N SER A 565 -21.22 0.82 -16.93
CA SER A 565 -22.57 1.10 -17.46
C SER A 565 -23.14 -0.13 -18.18
N MET A 566 -22.31 -0.88 -18.93
CA MET A 566 -22.70 -2.16 -19.53
C MET A 566 -23.03 -3.24 -18.48
N LEU A 567 -22.25 -3.35 -17.41
CA LEU A 567 -22.52 -4.29 -16.30
C LEU A 567 -23.79 -3.92 -15.51
N SER A 568 -24.14 -2.63 -15.43
CA SER A 568 -25.36 -2.14 -14.78
C SER A 568 -26.65 -2.35 -15.60
N SER A 569 -26.55 -2.89 -16.82
CA SER A 569 -27.68 -3.15 -17.70
C SER A 569 -28.64 -4.23 -17.14
N PRO A 570 -29.98 -4.06 -17.24
CA PRO A 570 -30.96 -5.06 -16.80
C PRO A 570 -30.80 -6.45 -17.45
N TYR A 571 -30.09 -6.54 -18.58
CA TYR A 571 -29.83 -7.80 -19.27
C TYR A 571 -28.85 -8.72 -18.52
N PHE A 572 -27.92 -8.19 -17.71
CA PHE A 572 -27.02 -9.01 -16.88
C PHE A 572 -27.64 -9.42 -15.53
N ASN A 573 -28.55 -8.60 -14.97
CA ASN A 573 -29.17 -8.87 -13.67
C ASN A 573 -30.33 -9.89 -13.70
N ASN A 574 -30.81 -10.30 -14.87
CA ASN A 574 -32.00 -11.16 -15.01
C ASN A 574 -31.69 -12.67 -15.12
N GLN A 575 -30.43 -13.09 -15.12
CA GLN A 575 -30.08 -14.51 -15.09
C GLN A 575 -29.81 -14.98 -13.64
N ASN A 576 -30.88 -15.40 -12.97
CA ASN A 576 -30.85 -16.16 -11.71
C ASN A 576 -30.32 -17.61 -11.92
N THR A 577 -29.20 -17.74 -12.62
CA THR A 577 -28.51 -19.01 -12.83
C THR A 577 -27.11 -18.90 -12.27
N ILE A 578 -26.87 -19.70 -11.24
CA ILE A 578 -25.61 -20.04 -10.62
C ILE A 578 -24.45 -19.96 -11.63
N LEU A 579 -23.72 -18.85 -11.62
CA LEU A 579 -22.41 -18.75 -12.26
C LEU A 579 -21.39 -19.25 -11.24
N GLU A 580 -21.26 -20.57 -11.18
CA GLU A 580 -20.09 -21.21 -10.58
C GLU A 580 -18.83 -20.74 -11.34
N ASP A 581 -17.83 -20.27 -10.59
CA ASP A 581 -16.48 -19.92 -11.10
C ASP A 581 -15.76 -21.10 -11.79
N ASN A 582 -16.35 -22.30 -11.76
CA ASN A 582 -15.85 -23.54 -12.36
C ASN A 582 -16.48 -23.89 -13.72
N SER A 583 -17.43 -23.11 -14.24
CA SER A 583 -18.06 -23.46 -15.51
C SER A 583 -17.18 -23.11 -16.72
N LEU A 584 -17.10 -24.04 -17.69
CA LEU A 584 -16.52 -23.79 -19.01
C LEU A 584 -17.14 -22.57 -19.72
N ILE A 585 -18.38 -22.21 -19.34
CA ILE A 585 -19.10 -21.03 -19.82
C ILE A 585 -18.51 -19.74 -19.26
N TYR A 586 -18.11 -19.68 -17.99
CA TYR A 586 -17.42 -18.50 -17.44
C TYR A 586 -16.07 -18.31 -18.13
N SER A 587 -15.31 -19.41 -18.31
CA SER A 587 -14.05 -19.37 -19.05
C SER A 587 -14.23 -19.06 -20.54
N SER A 588 -15.37 -19.37 -21.16
CA SER A 588 -15.62 -19.05 -22.58
C SER A 588 -16.28 -17.69 -22.79
N PHE A 589 -16.97 -17.13 -21.80
CA PHE A 589 -17.40 -15.73 -21.80
C PHE A 589 -16.18 -14.81 -21.61
N PHE A 590 -15.26 -15.20 -20.70
CA PHE A 590 -13.94 -14.57 -20.61
C PHE A 590 -13.06 -14.88 -21.82
N SER A 591 -13.10 -16.07 -22.45
CA SER A 591 -12.33 -16.32 -23.68
C SER A 591 -12.87 -15.54 -24.87
N TYR A 592 -14.18 -15.35 -24.98
CA TYR A 592 -14.78 -14.54 -26.05
C TYR A 592 -14.43 -13.05 -25.92
N PHE A 593 -14.25 -12.55 -24.69
CA PHE A 593 -13.63 -11.24 -24.46
C PHE A 593 -12.10 -11.26 -24.69
N ASN A 594 -11.40 -12.32 -24.26
CA ASN A 594 -9.94 -12.44 -24.38
C ASN A 594 -9.46 -12.77 -25.81
N GLU A 595 -10.33 -13.26 -26.69
CA GLU A 595 -10.06 -13.40 -28.13
C GLU A 595 -9.94 -12.03 -28.83
N HIS A 596 -10.34 -10.94 -28.15
CA HIS A 596 -10.14 -9.57 -28.62
C HIS A 596 -9.22 -8.69 -27.74
N TYR A 597 -8.95 -9.04 -26.48
CA TYR A 597 -7.97 -8.35 -25.61
C TYR A 597 -7.12 -9.33 -24.80
N THR A 598 -5.83 -9.08 -24.67
CA THR A 598 -4.83 -10.17 -24.57
C THR A 598 -4.65 -10.84 -23.20
N ILE A 599 -4.02 -12.03 -23.28
CA ILE A 599 -3.33 -12.82 -22.24
C ILE A 599 -4.16 -13.93 -21.55
N ASN A 600 -3.78 -15.17 -21.87
CA ASN A 600 -4.33 -16.40 -21.30
C ASN A 600 -3.94 -16.61 -19.83
N TYR A 601 -4.92 -16.96 -18.99
CA TYR A 601 -4.69 -17.64 -17.71
C TYR A 601 -4.87 -19.16 -17.90
N PRO A 602 -3.87 -19.99 -17.61
CA PRO A 602 -4.06 -21.44 -17.56
C PRO A 602 -4.77 -21.83 -16.26
N ASN A 603 -6.10 -21.76 -16.24
CA ASN A 603 -6.91 -22.37 -15.20
C ASN A 603 -6.82 -23.90 -15.28
N LYS A 604 -5.88 -24.50 -14.54
CA LYS A 604 -5.95 -25.89 -14.10
C LYS A 604 -5.59 -26.00 -12.63
N PHE A 605 -6.54 -26.53 -11.86
CA PHE A 605 -6.32 -26.89 -10.47
C PHE A 605 -5.36 -28.09 -10.38
N THR A 606 -4.12 -27.81 -9.98
CA THR A 606 -3.22 -28.77 -9.35
C THR A 606 -2.51 -28.06 -8.20
N TYR A 607 -2.53 -28.63 -7.00
CA TYR A 607 -1.64 -28.21 -5.92
C TYR A 607 -0.21 -28.67 -6.24
N SER A 608 0.42 -27.98 -7.19
CA SER A 608 1.81 -28.16 -7.58
C SER A 608 2.65 -27.06 -6.95
N ILE A 609 3.82 -27.43 -6.44
CA ILE A 609 4.81 -26.49 -5.90
C ILE A 609 5.18 -25.47 -6.98
N ALA A 610 5.30 -24.20 -6.61
CA ALA A 610 5.65 -23.13 -7.54
C ALA A 610 7.06 -23.38 -8.09
N HIS A 611 7.15 -23.91 -9.32
CA HIS A 611 8.44 -24.31 -9.89
C HIS A 611 9.18 -23.13 -10.51
N ILE A 612 10.31 -22.77 -9.91
CA ILE A 612 11.47 -22.30 -10.67
C ILE A 612 12.21 -23.58 -11.12
N GLN A 613 12.53 -23.68 -12.42
CA GLN A 613 13.30 -24.82 -12.93
C GLN A 613 14.69 -24.85 -12.30
N ASN A 614 14.88 -25.78 -11.38
CA ASN A 614 16.19 -26.17 -10.86
C ASN A 614 16.29 -27.68 -11.04
N GLU A 615 17.22 -28.16 -11.85
CA GLU A 615 17.23 -29.55 -12.38
C GLU A 615 17.36 -30.65 -11.31
N ASN A 616 17.61 -30.25 -10.06
CA ASN A 616 17.84 -31.12 -8.90
C ASN A 616 16.78 -30.96 -7.78
N ASP A 617 15.62 -30.33 -8.01
CA ASP A 617 14.56 -30.26 -7.00
C ASP A 617 13.92 -31.65 -6.76
N PHE A 618 13.88 -32.08 -5.50
CA PHE A 618 13.24 -33.34 -5.08
C PHE A 618 11.78 -33.41 -5.53
N TRP A 619 11.07 -32.30 -5.60
CA TRP A 619 9.64 -32.29 -5.93
C TRP A 619 9.32 -32.44 -7.42
N ILE A 620 10.32 -32.53 -8.30
CA ILE A 620 10.09 -32.84 -9.72
C ILE A 620 9.39 -34.19 -9.84
N ASN A 621 8.27 -34.22 -10.58
CA ASN A 621 7.39 -35.38 -10.79
C ASN A 621 6.76 -35.98 -9.50
N ARG A 622 6.76 -35.22 -8.39
CA ARG A 622 6.11 -35.58 -7.12
C ARG A 622 5.07 -34.53 -6.76
N THR A 623 3.91 -34.97 -6.28
CA THR A 623 2.84 -34.09 -5.81
C THR A 623 2.29 -34.61 -4.50
N LEU A 624 2.07 -33.70 -3.56
CA LEU A 624 1.49 -33.98 -2.25
C LEU A 624 0.32 -33.00 -2.08
N SER A 625 -0.89 -33.53 -2.15
CA SER A 625 -2.15 -32.81 -1.96
C SER A 625 -2.71 -33.06 -0.57
N ILE A 626 -3.46 -32.08 -0.05
CA ILE A 626 -4.13 -32.15 1.25
C ILE A 626 -5.61 -31.91 1.04
N ASN A 627 -6.46 -32.80 1.57
CA ASN A 627 -7.91 -32.62 1.51
C ASN A 627 -8.43 -31.74 2.66
N SER A 628 -9.73 -31.40 2.64
CA SER A 628 -10.37 -30.54 3.65
C SER A 628 -10.33 -31.10 5.07
N ASN A 629 -10.05 -32.39 5.26
CA ASN A 629 -9.87 -33.04 6.56
C ASN A 629 -8.40 -33.12 6.98
N ASN A 630 -7.52 -32.33 6.35
CA ASN A 630 -6.06 -32.34 6.51
C ASN A 630 -5.38 -33.68 6.18
N GLN A 631 -6.05 -34.63 5.53
CA GLN A 631 -5.39 -35.89 5.12
C GLN A 631 -4.50 -35.64 3.91
N ILE A 632 -3.34 -36.29 3.91
CA ILE A 632 -2.35 -36.20 2.85
C ILE A 632 -2.55 -37.33 1.83
N GLU A 633 -2.52 -36.94 0.56
CA GLU A 633 -2.44 -37.81 -0.61
C GLU A 633 -1.17 -37.48 -1.41
N PHE A 634 -0.30 -38.47 -1.57
CA PHE A 634 0.96 -38.39 -2.30
C PHE A 634 0.88 -39.18 -3.61
N ILE A 635 1.16 -38.50 -4.71
CA ILE A 635 1.18 -39.03 -6.07
C ILE A 635 2.56 -38.75 -6.67
N SER A 636 3.20 -39.78 -7.20
CA SER A 636 4.50 -39.68 -7.87
C SER A 636 4.50 -40.39 -9.21
N PHE A 637 5.23 -39.82 -10.16
CA PHE A 637 5.49 -40.40 -11.48
C PHE A 637 6.93 -40.92 -11.61
N THR A 638 7.68 -41.00 -10.51
CA THR A 638 9.03 -41.58 -10.49
C THR A 638 9.01 -43.03 -10.06
N LEU A 639 9.82 -43.87 -10.71
CA LEU A 639 10.08 -45.24 -10.25
C LEU A 639 10.75 -45.19 -8.86
N TYR A 640 10.35 -46.12 -7.96
CA TYR A 640 10.86 -46.29 -6.58
C TYR A 640 10.35 -45.32 -5.49
N ASP A 641 9.23 -44.61 -5.72
CA ASP A 641 8.64 -43.69 -4.75
C ASP A 641 7.59 -44.30 -3.79
N ASP A 642 7.42 -45.63 -3.81
CA ASP A 642 6.47 -46.39 -2.97
C ASP A 642 6.66 -46.17 -1.46
N LEU A 643 7.81 -45.64 -1.04
CA LEU A 643 8.11 -45.30 0.34
C LEU A 643 7.46 -43.99 0.78
N PHE A 644 7.47 -42.98 -0.10
CA PHE A 644 6.81 -41.72 0.16
C PHE A 644 5.29 -41.89 0.14
N SER A 645 4.77 -42.84 -0.65
CA SER A 645 3.35 -43.21 -0.59
C SER A 645 2.99 -43.86 0.76
N ILE A 646 3.77 -44.80 1.30
CA ILE A 646 3.53 -45.37 2.66
C ILE A 646 3.68 -44.30 3.76
N LEU A 647 4.63 -43.39 3.61
CA LEU A 647 4.95 -42.36 4.61
C LEU A 647 3.86 -41.28 4.66
N PHE A 648 3.41 -40.79 3.51
CA PHE A 648 2.48 -39.67 3.39
C PHE A 648 1.01 -40.07 3.22
N ASN A 649 0.66 -41.14 2.50
CA ASN A 649 -0.76 -41.49 2.32
C ASN A 649 -1.41 -41.89 3.65
N GLN A 650 -2.67 -41.48 3.81
CA GLN A 650 -3.47 -41.71 5.04
C GLN A 650 -2.90 -41.04 6.30
N SER A 651 -1.81 -40.26 6.18
CA SER A 651 -1.33 -39.39 7.25
C SER A 651 -2.16 -38.11 7.32
N TYR A 652 -2.15 -37.45 8.47
CA TYR A 652 -2.83 -36.17 8.70
C TYR A 652 -1.80 -35.07 8.90
N LEU A 653 -1.91 -34.00 8.10
CA LEU A 653 -1.18 -32.77 8.36
C LEU A 653 -1.71 -32.11 9.63
N ILE A 654 -0.81 -31.75 10.53
CA ILE A 654 -1.11 -30.79 11.58
C ILE A 654 -0.91 -29.38 11.00
N PRO A 655 -1.94 -28.50 10.96
CA PRO A 655 -1.84 -27.13 10.45
C PRO A 655 -1.17 -26.19 11.47
N TYR A 656 -0.03 -26.63 12.01
CA TYR A 656 0.85 -25.85 12.87
C TYR A 656 1.97 -25.26 12.01
N ARG A 657 2.20 -23.94 12.11
CA ARG A 657 3.11 -23.21 11.22
C ARG A 657 4.43 -22.89 11.91
N GLN A 658 5.53 -23.43 11.38
CA GLN A 658 6.89 -23.09 11.83
C GLN A 658 7.88 -23.15 10.67
N GLN A 659 8.24 -22.01 10.09
CA GLN A 659 9.23 -21.86 8.99
C GLN A 659 9.21 -22.97 7.93
N ASN A 660 10.12 -23.95 8.01
CA ASN A 660 10.24 -25.07 7.05
C ASN A 660 9.92 -26.44 7.70
N HIS A 661 9.33 -26.42 8.88
CA HIS A 661 8.93 -27.58 9.67
C HIS A 661 7.46 -27.91 9.39
N ILE A 662 7.20 -29.16 9.06
CA ILE A 662 5.88 -29.68 8.70
C ILE A 662 5.56 -30.82 9.65
N TYR A 663 4.42 -30.74 10.33
CA TYR A 663 4.04 -31.70 11.36
C TYR A 663 2.97 -32.64 10.84
N VAL A 664 3.20 -33.95 10.95
CA VAL A 664 2.39 -35.00 10.35
C VAL A 664 2.11 -36.10 11.36
N LEU A 665 0.86 -36.52 11.47
CA LEU A 665 0.44 -37.68 12.26
C LEU A 665 0.23 -38.88 11.36
N GLN A 666 0.76 -40.03 11.76
CA GLN A 666 0.66 -41.26 10.99
C GLN A 666 0.40 -42.46 11.92
N ASN A 667 -0.19 -43.53 11.37
CA ASN A 667 -0.51 -44.72 12.12
C ASN A 667 0.77 -45.52 12.47
N LEU A 668 0.86 -46.03 13.71
CA LEU A 668 1.94 -46.89 14.17
C LEU A 668 2.16 -48.13 13.26
N ASN A 669 1.10 -48.64 12.63
CA ASN A 669 1.20 -49.73 11.65
C ASN A 669 2.03 -49.35 10.41
N SER A 670 1.94 -48.09 9.94
CA SER A 670 2.71 -47.59 8.80
C SER A 670 4.21 -47.52 9.15
N TYR A 671 4.58 -47.21 10.40
CA TYR A 671 5.97 -47.30 10.85
C TYR A 671 6.52 -48.73 10.78
N GLN A 672 5.71 -49.75 11.14
CA GLN A 672 6.14 -51.15 11.03
C GLN A 672 6.42 -51.55 9.58
N GLN A 673 5.64 -51.03 8.62
CA GLN A 673 5.90 -51.20 7.20
C GLN A 673 7.17 -50.45 6.74
N LEU A 674 7.35 -49.19 7.15
CA LEU A 674 8.57 -48.40 6.84
C LEU A 674 9.86 -49.05 7.36
N LYS A 675 9.80 -49.75 8.50
CA LYS A 675 10.97 -50.35 9.16
C LYS A 675 11.75 -51.35 8.29
N SER A 676 11.09 -52.06 7.36
CA SER A 676 11.78 -52.98 6.44
C SER A 676 12.57 -52.26 5.35
N TYR A 677 12.25 -50.98 5.07
CA TYR A 677 12.86 -50.21 3.99
C TYR A 677 13.96 -49.26 4.45
N LEU A 678 13.96 -48.80 5.71
CA LEU A 678 14.95 -47.85 6.25
C LEU A 678 16.43 -48.25 6.05
N ASN A 679 16.71 -49.54 5.86
CA ASN A 679 18.06 -50.07 5.62
C ASN A 679 18.48 -50.03 4.12
N GLN A 680 17.64 -49.56 3.21
CA GLN A 680 17.94 -49.52 1.77
C GLN A 680 18.85 -48.33 1.41
N PRO A 681 19.72 -48.45 0.39
CA PRO A 681 20.67 -47.39 0.01
C PRO A 681 20.00 -46.09 -0.45
N LEU A 682 18.74 -46.14 -0.91
CA LEU A 682 17.93 -44.96 -1.25
C LEU A 682 17.77 -44.00 -0.05
N PHE A 683 17.86 -44.49 1.20
CA PHE A 683 17.79 -43.66 2.39
C PHE A 683 19.06 -42.87 2.69
N HIS A 684 20.23 -43.24 2.15
CA HIS A 684 21.49 -42.55 2.46
C HIS A 684 21.58 -41.14 1.88
N GLN A 685 20.70 -40.77 0.94
CA GLN A 685 20.59 -39.41 0.40
C GLN A 685 19.74 -38.47 1.30
N PHE A 686 18.96 -39.01 2.24
CA PHE A 686 18.11 -38.25 3.14
C PHE A 686 18.65 -38.28 4.56
N LYS A 687 18.63 -37.13 5.25
CA LYS A 687 18.98 -37.10 6.66
C LYS A 687 17.74 -37.40 7.49
N ILE A 688 17.67 -38.62 8.02
CA ILE A 688 16.58 -39.08 8.88
C ILE A 688 17.07 -39.27 10.31
N ASN A 689 16.32 -38.71 11.27
CA ASN A 689 16.49 -39.01 12.69
C ASN A 689 15.24 -39.75 13.18
N ILE A 690 15.41 -40.83 13.95
CA ILE A 690 14.29 -41.54 14.59
C ILE A 690 14.51 -41.53 16.09
N ARG A 691 13.49 -41.14 16.85
CA ARG A 691 13.47 -41.06 18.30
C ARG A 691 12.29 -41.87 18.80
N GLN A 692 12.54 -42.87 19.66
CA GLN A 692 11.49 -43.71 20.24
C GLN A 692 11.34 -43.35 21.72
N GLN A 693 10.13 -42.97 22.15
CA GLN A 693 9.86 -42.61 23.52
C GLN A 693 9.43 -43.84 24.32
N THR A 694 10.23 -44.26 25.30
CA THR A 694 10.00 -45.48 26.09
C THR A 694 8.98 -45.29 27.23
N ASN A 695 7.90 -44.57 26.95
CA ASN A 695 6.77 -44.38 27.86
C ASN A 695 5.51 -45.09 27.33
N ILE A 696 4.46 -45.15 28.15
CA ILE A 696 3.32 -46.08 28.13
C ILE A 696 2.63 -46.28 26.75
N ASN A 697 2.72 -45.31 25.83
CA ASN A 697 2.03 -45.34 24.53
C ASN A 697 2.89 -45.75 23.32
N ASN A 698 4.16 -46.14 23.48
CA ASN A 698 5.06 -46.54 22.36
C ASN A 698 5.14 -45.49 21.22
N LEU A 699 5.22 -44.20 21.57
CA LEU A 699 5.33 -43.12 20.60
C LEU A 699 6.68 -43.14 19.85
N ILE A 700 6.62 -42.85 18.56
CA ILE A 700 7.81 -42.78 17.69
C ILE A 700 7.77 -41.46 16.94
N ASP A 701 8.85 -40.70 17.03
CA ASP A 701 9.06 -39.45 16.31
C ASP A 701 10.11 -39.68 15.20
N MET A 702 9.79 -39.33 13.96
CA MET A 702 10.70 -39.35 12.82
C MET A 702 10.88 -37.93 12.27
N ASP A 703 12.12 -37.46 12.17
CA ASP A 703 12.46 -36.26 11.41
C ASP A 703 12.99 -36.70 10.03
N LEU A 704 12.33 -36.27 8.95
CA LEU A 704 12.77 -36.46 7.57
C LEU A 704 13.17 -35.12 6.97
N ILE A 705 14.46 -34.95 6.67
CA ILE A 705 14.99 -33.71 6.08
C ILE A 705 15.15 -33.89 4.57
N ILE A 706 14.42 -33.07 3.80
CA ILE A 706 14.41 -33.05 2.34
C ILE A 706 15.14 -31.79 1.84
N SER A 707 15.98 -31.98 0.81
CA SER A 707 16.78 -30.95 0.13
C SER A 707 17.58 -30.00 1.04
N ASN A 708 17.88 -30.42 2.28
CA ASN A 708 18.44 -29.59 3.37
C ASN A 708 17.64 -28.31 3.69
N THR A 709 16.39 -28.21 3.22
CA THR A 709 15.54 -27.03 3.44
C THR A 709 14.30 -27.34 4.26
N THR A 710 13.63 -28.46 3.99
CA THR A 710 12.31 -28.81 4.55
C THR A 710 12.43 -29.99 5.50
N ILE A 711 11.76 -29.90 6.66
CA ILE A 711 11.79 -30.92 7.71
C ILE A 711 10.37 -31.40 7.99
N PHE A 712 10.11 -32.68 7.72
CA PHE A 712 8.87 -33.34 8.14
C PHE A 712 9.09 -34.00 9.50
N HIS A 713 8.36 -33.53 10.51
CA HIS A 713 8.21 -34.17 11.81
C HIS A 713 7.00 -35.09 11.77
N ILE A 714 7.26 -36.40 11.72
CA ILE A 714 6.24 -37.43 11.55
C ILE A 714 6.11 -38.19 12.86
N LYS A 715 4.97 -38.05 13.52
CA LYS A 715 4.70 -38.66 14.81
C LYS A 715 3.73 -39.82 14.67
N PHE A 716 4.14 -40.98 15.16
CA PHE A 716 3.38 -42.22 15.03
C PHE A 716 2.66 -42.56 16.34
N GLY A 717 1.35 -42.81 16.25
CA GLY A 717 0.53 -43.26 17.38
C GLY A 717 0.04 -42.18 18.36
N SER A 718 0.13 -40.89 17.99
CA SER A 718 -0.44 -39.77 18.74
C SER A 718 -1.81 -39.34 18.20
N THR A 719 -2.59 -38.59 18.98
CA THR A 719 -3.81 -37.91 18.49
C THR A 719 -3.49 -36.51 17.95
N TYR A 720 -4.47 -35.91 17.25
CA TYR A 720 -4.40 -34.51 16.79
C TYR A 720 -4.33 -33.53 17.96
N ASP A 721 -5.26 -33.64 18.90
CA ASP A 721 -5.40 -32.67 20.00
C ASP A 721 -4.17 -32.68 20.92
N ASP A 722 -3.67 -33.87 21.28
CA ASP A 722 -2.48 -34.02 22.14
C ASP A 722 -1.24 -33.37 21.51
N GLU A 723 -1.01 -33.59 20.22
CA GLU A 723 0.16 -33.05 19.53
C GLU A 723 0.01 -31.55 19.24
N TYR A 724 -1.19 -31.08 18.92
CA TYR A 724 -1.42 -29.66 18.69
C TYR A 724 -1.20 -28.82 19.95
N GLN A 725 -1.71 -29.29 21.09
CA GLN A 725 -1.49 -28.64 22.39
C GLN A 725 -0.01 -28.67 22.79
N TYR A 726 0.67 -29.81 22.61
CA TYR A 726 2.11 -29.91 22.85
C TYR A 726 2.92 -28.88 22.03
N LEU A 727 2.58 -28.69 20.76
CA LEU A 727 3.23 -27.71 19.89
C LEU A 727 2.93 -26.26 20.34
N ILE A 728 1.68 -25.94 20.73
CA ILE A 728 1.31 -24.63 21.29
C ILE A 728 2.10 -24.34 22.57
N ASP A 729 2.11 -25.25 23.55
CA ASP A 729 2.76 -25.07 24.85
C ASP A 729 4.28 -24.91 24.70
N ASN A 730 4.89 -25.74 23.85
CA ASN A 730 6.31 -25.63 23.54
C ASN A 730 6.63 -24.27 22.90
N ASN A 731 5.85 -23.83 21.91
CA ASN A 731 6.03 -22.52 21.29
C ASN A 731 5.81 -21.37 22.27
N LEU A 732 4.77 -21.41 23.09
CA LEU A 732 4.52 -20.42 24.14
C LEU A 732 5.74 -20.30 25.07
N SER A 733 6.31 -21.43 25.51
CA SER A 733 7.50 -21.43 26.38
C SER A 733 8.75 -20.79 25.74
N GLN A 734 8.88 -20.89 24.41
CA GLN A 734 9.95 -20.27 23.63
C GLN A 734 9.65 -18.78 23.39
N MET A 735 8.42 -18.46 23.00
CA MET A 735 7.99 -17.09 22.69
C MET A 735 7.96 -16.18 23.92
N ILE A 736 7.65 -16.70 25.12
CA ILE A 736 7.76 -15.93 26.38
C ILE A 736 9.19 -15.39 26.57
N LYS A 737 10.23 -16.21 26.32
CA LYS A 737 11.64 -15.80 26.46
C LYS A 737 12.01 -14.78 25.39
N ASN A 738 11.60 -15.05 24.15
CA ASN A 738 11.82 -14.20 22.99
C ASN A 738 11.21 -12.80 23.15
N VAL A 739 9.93 -12.71 23.52
CA VAL A 739 9.18 -11.45 23.69
C VAL A 739 9.80 -10.58 24.79
N TRP A 740 10.21 -11.18 25.92
CA TRP A 740 10.96 -10.47 26.95
C TRP A 740 12.31 -9.94 26.43
N GLN A 741 13.03 -10.75 25.65
CA GLN A 741 14.28 -10.33 25.02
C GLN A 741 14.07 -9.18 24.02
N TYR A 742 13.00 -9.17 23.24
CA TYR A 742 12.71 -8.07 22.30
C TYR A 742 12.39 -6.78 23.04
N GLU A 743 11.53 -6.82 24.07
CA GLU A 743 11.20 -5.63 24.87
C GLU A 743 12.46 -5.04 25.55
N ARG A 744 13.34 -5.89 26.08
CA ARG A 744 14.64 -5.48 26.62
C ARG A 744 15.53 -4.82 25.55
N THR A 745 15.63 -5.40 24.36
CA THR A 745 16.43 -4.85 23.26
C THR A 745 15.89 -3.49 22.81
N TYR A 746 14.56 -3.34 22.65
CA TYR A 746 13.94 -2.07 22.28
C TYR A 746 14.19 -0.96 23.30
N LEU A 747 14.20 -1.28 24.60
CA LEU A 747 14.59 -0.33 25.65
C LEU A 747 16.07 0.05 25.59
N MET A 748 16.97 -0.94 25.45
CA MET A 748 18.42 -0.72 25.39
C MET A 748 18.85 0.13 24.19
N GLU A 749 18.32 -0.16 23.01
CA GLU A 749 18.70 0.54 21.77
C GLU A 749 18.01 1.91 21.62
N ASN A 750 17.14 2.29 22.57
CA ASN A 750 16.24 3.45 22.51
C ASN A 750 15.28 3.46 21.29
N PHE A 751 15.17 2.36 20.54
CA PHE A 751 14.12 2.14 19.56
C PHE A 751 12.80 1.85 20.27
N ARG A 752 12.18 2.90 20.81
CA ARG A 752 10.85 2.81 21.41
C ARG A 752 9.82 2.51 20.33
N LEU A 753 9.58 1.22 20.06
CA LEU A 753 8.42 0.72 19.33
C LEU A 753 7.15 0.97 20.17
N TYR A 754 6.71 2.22 20.12
CA TYR A 754 5.55 2.73 20.82
C TYR A 754 4.25 2.16 20.24
N TYR A 755 3.70 1.11 20.83
CA TYR A 755 2.27 0.80 20.64
C TYR A 755 1.51 0.33 21.88
N LEU A 756 2.13 -0.32 22.88
CA LEU A 756 1.36 -1.06 23.89
C LEU A 756 1.65 -0.74 25.37
N TYR A 757 2.91 -0.56 25.80
CA TYR A 757 3.24 -0.44 27.23
C TYR A 757 4.10 0.79 27.53
N THR A 758 3.79 1.45 28.65
CA THR A 758 4.57 2.57 29.19
C THR A 758 5.15 2.17 30.53
N TRP A 759 6.33 1.57 30.50
CA TRP A 759 7.08 1.18 31.69
C TRP A 759 7.53 2.40 32.51
N SER A 760 7.41 2.32 33.83
CA SER A 760 8.07 3.22 34.77
C SER A 760 9.59 3.04 34.74
N GLN A 761 10.35 4.02 35.25
CA GLN A 761 11.81 3.90 35.29
C GLN A 761 12.29 2.66 36.05
N ASN A 762 11.64 2.32 37.16
CA ASN A 762 11.97 1.13 37.95
C ASN A 762 11.74 -0.17 37.15
N GLU A 763 10.66 -0.26 36.38
CA GLU A 763 10.40 -1.41 35.50
C GLU A 763 11.42 -1.45 34.34
N ILE A 764 11.79 -0.30 33.76
CA ILE A 764 12.84 -0.24 32.74
C ILE A 764 14.16 -0.78 33.31
N ASP A 765 14.55 -0.35 34.51
CA ASP A 765 15.79 -0.77 35.16
C ASP A 765 15.76 -2.27 35.52
N GLU A 766 14.63 -2.80 36.02
CA GLU A 766 14.42 -4.23 36.31
C GLU A 766 14.49 -5.09 35.02
N LEU A 767 13.83 -4.66 33.95
CA LEU A 767 13.84 -5.36 32.67
C LEU A 767 15.24 -5.32 32.02
N ILE A 768 15.97 -4.22 32.17
CA ILE A 768 17.36 -4.09 31.74
C ILE A 768 18.27 -5.02 32.55
N SER A 769 18.11 -5.14 33.88
CA SER A 769 18.97 -5.99 34.72
C SER A 769 18.64 -7.49 34.61
N ASN A 770 17.36 -7.83 34.78
CA ASN A 770 16.89 -9.21 34.94
C ASN A 770 16.48 -9.86 33.61
N GLY A 771 16.18 -9.05 32.60
CA GLY A 771 15.69 -9.49 31.30
C GLY A 771 14.19 -9.79 31.26
N TYR A 772 13.46 -9.61 32.36
CA TYR A 772 12.01 -9.74 32.46
C TYR A 772 11.50 -8.93 33.67
N LEU A 773 10.19 -8.62 33.72
CA LEU A 773 9.55 -8.05 34.91
C LEU A 773 8.92 -9.14 35.77
N THR A 774 9.31 -9.18 37.04
CA THR A 774 8.81 -10.16 38.03
C THR A 774 7.30 -10.07 38.24
N ASN A 775 6.72 -8.87 38.18
CA ASN A 775 5.29 -8.61 38.39
C ASN A 775 4.40 -8.86 37.16
N TYR A 776 4.96 -9.32 36.03
CA TYR A 776 4.18 -9.55 34.80
C TYR A 776 4.25 -11.01 34.33
N THR A 777 3.20 -11.43 33.63
CA THR A 777 3.15 -12.63 32.80
C THR A 777 2.94 -12.25 31.36
N ILE A 778 3.29 -13.15 30.44
CA ILE A 778 2.99 -13.01 29.01
C ILE A 778 1.89 -14.02 28.67
N VAL A 779 0.86 -13.56 27.97
CA VAL A 779 -0.22 -14.40 27.42
C VAL A 779 -0.51 -14.01 25.97
N TYR A 780 -1.18 -14.90 25.22
CA TYR A 780 -1.68 -14.57 23.88
C TYR A 780 -2.80 -13.52 23.94
N ARG A 781 -2.83 -12.63 22.95
CA ARG A 781 -3.92 -11.67 22.67
C ARG A 781 -5.04 -12.34 21.91
N TYR A 782 -4.69 -13.15 20.92
CA TYR A 782 -5.60 -13.93 20.09
C TYR A 782 -5.26 -15.41 20.25
N ASP A 783 -6.28 -16.22 20.50
CA ASP A 783 -6.14 -17.66 20.75
C ASP A 783 -5.49 -18.37 19.53
N PRO A 784 -4.33 -19.03 19.69
CA PRO A 784 -3.67 -19.76 18.60
C PRO A 784 -4.48 -20.95 18.08
N LEU A 785 -5.48 -21.47 18.83
CA LEU A 785 -6.42 -22.48 18.33
C LEU A 785 -7.35 -21.91 17.24
N ILE A 786 -7.63 -20.61 17.30
CA ILE A 786 -8.51 -19.89 16.35
C ILE A 786 -7.67 -19.23 15.23
N TYR A 787 -6.46 -18.77 15.57
CA TYR A 787 -5.56 -18.04 14.66
C TYR A 787 -4.15 -18.67 14.64
N PRO A 788 -4.02 -19.89 14.07
CA PRO A 788 -2.75 -20.60 14.03
C PRO A 788 -1.67 -19.88 13.21
N GLU A 789 -2.07 -18.96 12.33
CA GLU A 789 -1.19 -18.15 11.48
C GLU A 789 -0.56 -16.95 12.20
N ILE A 790 -0.71 -16.81 13.52
CA ILE A 790 -0.01 -15.79 14.34
C ILE A 790 0.51 -16.36 15.67
N ILE A 791 0.73 -17.68 15.73
CA ILE A 791 1.26 -18.38 16.91
C ILE A 791 2.71 -17.98 17.23
N ASP A 792 3.51 -17.69 16.21
CA ASP A 792 4.90 -17.24 16.23
C ASP A 792 5.05 -15.71 16.09
N ASP A 793 3.95 -14.95 16.06
CA ASP A 793 3.98 -13.49 15.94
C ASP A 793 4.23 -12.83 17.32
N PRO A 794 5.37 -12.14 17.55
CA PRO A 794 5.66 -11.50 18.83
C PRO A 794 4.60 -10.46 19.24
N THR A 795 3.91 -9.87 18.26
CA THR A 795 2.89 -8.84 18.50
C THR A 795 1.53 -9.42 18.91
N ASN A 796 1.35 -10.74 18.81
CA ASN A 796 0.23 -11.48 19.39
C ASN A 796 0.41 -11.71 20.91
N PHE A 797 1.53 -11.32 21.52
CA PHE A 797 1.76 -11.48 22.95
C PHE A 797 1.46 -10.18 23.72
N ILE A 798 0.91 -10.31 24.94
CA ILE A 798 0.62 -9.19 25.84
C ILE A 798 1.19 -9.42 27.24
N PHE A 799 1.80 -8.36 27.79
CA PHE A 799 2.25 -8.32 29.17
C PHE A 799 1.04 -8.01 30.07
N LYS A 800 0.70 -8.96 30.94
CA LYS A 800 -0.38 -8.84 31.92
C LYS A 800 0.23 -8.80 33.33
N MET A 801 -0.14 -7.79 34.12
CA MET A 801 0.29 -7.73 35.51
C MET A 801 -0.29 -8.92 36.29
N LYS A 802 0.53 -9.54 37.14
CA LYS A 802 0.10 -10.60 38.06
C LYS A 802 -0.85 -10.00 39.08
N THR A 803 -2.03 -10.61 39.20
CA THR A 803 -3.07 -10.29 40.19
C THR A 803 -2.81 -11.00 41.51
#